data_AF-A0A8H7SJA4-F1
#
_entry.id   AF-A0A8H7SJA4-F1
#
_cell.length_a   1.000
_cell.length_b   1.000
_cell.length_c   1.000
_cell.angle_alpha   90.00
_cell.angle_beta   90.00
_cell.angle_gamma   90.00
#
_symmetry.space_group_name_H-M   'P 1'
#
loop_
_entity.id
_entity.type
_entity.pdbx_description
1 polymer ?
#
loop_
_entity_poly.entity_id
_entity_poly.type
_entity_poly.pdbx_seq_one_letter_code
_entity_poly.pdbx_strand_id
1 'polypeptide(L)'
;MMDHDSTEIAAAAFITWINTFGAVTHKVDYIHELADGITLFEVLADIDSRYFKLIRSADVGNMLSLDFSKLPVVDLAAIAKDSDVQNILLLCKLILYIAVFCPDNERYIQAIQTQLLPQQQEYIMISIDQVIKRISTESQTETDNNPSSSYVDDGTYRSQSELSRVSKENEELEKQNKQLIEKHSSLLTRYDKLESDKQDLQERLKDMDTAVAQAHENGKTEFVVRTELGFVKRDLQKSEDIRQEQEGRLEDQAGQIKQLTHRNESLLRYEEEAIRLKDQIDEYRHTAEKLQKAENVIEKYKKKLEESANLRKEVKDLETANHELINRNQDIEDQYRNVLAFKTLMDSYKDQVATLETKNNELMREKNKLDYELNQYTKKMEVLEADRARDSERIQSLEDHLQEAQLGMTSVERPVLQRTVSNDTDDMELDDYNLNDSLEDSLKESNVTELKLSKRRLEREIKTLKEEHAAGRNPKTVVLQHLLDDANRLKNQFEKNYLEVSQERDILQSDMARIRQGIPDSLLDQSEHTLSLRLHSNDLEKQIKSLNETIAKLEQRLAEGRYEEGMDDIRNKHDAIDQKSKYLEEQTKKQLQDINKLLLEKDLLQSQSIEQKDLLLEKERLNSEMKASLAAFEAKDDEPFKQHNAQLQQQIIQLQEQLHELNVKHRKAKEFIKQQDKMLKESKLGDQPGNFDEAITSLKAEAALRDEEYEKIKKQLHETRLQSRREQQLMISAWYDLSRKSNKEIVSAKSSPSSWLGGQRHILDNQLKRR
;
A
#
# COMPACT_ATOMS: atom_id res chain seq x y z
N MET A 1 49.21 -15.31 -23.39
CA MET A 1 50.34 -14.64 -24.06
C MET A 1 50.49 -13.24 -23.50
N MET A 2 49.47 -12.37 -23.62
CA MET A 2 49.46 -11.04 -22.97
C MET A 2 49.78 -11.05 -21.46
N ASP A 3 49.40 -12.10 -20.73
CA ASP A 3 49.68 -12.21 -19.29
C ASP A 3 51.18 -12.37 -18.96
N HIS A 4 51.99 -12.88 -19.90
CA HIS A 4 53.41 -13.16 -19.64
C HIS A 4 54.24 -11.86 -19.67
N ASP A 5 54.02 -11.02 -20.68
CA ASP A 5 54.62 -9.69 -20.78
C ASP A 5 54.32 -8.85 -19.50
N SER A 6 53.09 -8.98 -18.97
CA SER A 6 52.67 -8.33 -17.73
C SER A 6 53.41 -8.85 -16.49
N THR A 7 53.67 -10.17 -16.39
CA THR A 7 54.47 -10.72 -15.28
C THR A 7 55.95 -10.39 -15.39
N GLU A 8 56.52 -10.30 -16.60
CA GLU A 8 57.91 -9.88 -16.81
C GLU A 8 58.13 -8.40 -16.49
N ILE A 9 57.22 -7.51 -16.92
CA ILE A 9 57.27 -6.07 -16.58
C ILE A 9 57.13 -5.88 -15.05
N ALA A 10 56.24 -6.65 -14.41
CA ALA A 10 56.09 -6.65 -12.95
C ALA A 10 57.39 -7.12 -12.25
N ALA A 11 57.98 -8.22 -12.71
CA ALA A 11 59.23 -8.75 -12.16
C ALA A 11 60.37 -7.74 -12.29
N ALA A 12 60.57 -7.16 -13.47
CA ALA A 12 61.57 -6.13 -13.70
C ALA A 12 61.36 -4.90 -12.81
N ALA A 13 60.11 -4.46 -12.59
CA ALA A 13 59.80 -3.34 -11.69
C ALA A 13 60.20 -3.64 -10.23
N PHE A 14 59.84 -4.82 -9.70
CA PHE A 14 60.20 -5.20 -8.33
C PHE A 14 61.70 -5.45 -8.15
N ILE A 15 62.38 -6.10 -9.10
CA ILE A 15 63.84 -6.29 -9.06
C ILE A 15 64.55 -4.94 -9.07
N THR A 16 64.16 -4.02 -9.96
CA THR A 16 64.76 -2.68 -10.03
C THR A 16 64.56 -1.93 -8.71
N TRP A 17 63.36 -2.03 -8.10
CA TRP A 17 63.05 -1.40 -6.81
C TRP A 17 63.86 -2.01 -5.65
N ILE A 18 63.96 -3.34 -5.55
CA ILE A 18 64.74 -4.04 -4.52
C ILE A 18 66.23 -3.65 -4.62
N ASN A 19 66.77 -3.50 -5.83
CA ASN A 19 68.14 -3.03 -6.06
C ASN A 19 68.38 -1.54 -5.70
N THR A 20 67.37 -0.76 -5.32
CA THR A 20 67.55 0.60 -4.75
C THR A 20 67.91 0.60 -3.26
N PHE A 21 67.67 -0.50 -2.55
CA PHE A 21 67.96 -0.62 -1.12
C PHE A 21 69.46 -0.82 -0.89
N GLY A 22 70.13 0.15 -0.28
CA GLY A 22 71.58 0.13 -0.04
C GLY A 22 72.08 -0.88 1.00
N ALA A 23 71.19 -1.71 1.56
CA ALA A 23 71.50 -2.73 2.55
C ALA A 23 71.66 -4.15 1.97
N VAL A 24 71.23 -4.39 0.72
CA VAL A 24 71.21 -5.74 0.13
C VAL A 24 72.63 -6.16 -0.26
N THR A 25 73.06 -7.35 0.20
CA THR A 25 74.44 -7.84 0.03
C THR A 25 74.74 -8.33 -1.40
N HIS A 26 73.71 -8.76 -2.13
CA HIS A 26 73.79 -9.17 -3.52
C HIS A 26 72.78 -8.40 -4.38
N LYS A 27 73.23 -7.89 -5.54
CA LYS A 27 72.30 -7.38 -6.56
C LYS A 27 71.58 -8.55 -7.20
N VAL A 28 70.27 -8.43 -7.31
CA VAL A 28 69.38 -9.40 -7.93
C VAL A 28 69.22 -9.02 -9.39
N ASP A 29 69.52 -9.94 -10.31
CA ASP A 29 69.26 -9.76 -11.74
C ASP A 29 68.02 -10.57 -12.19
N TYR A 30 67.62 -11.60 -11.43
CA TYR A 30 66.48 -12.47 -11.77
C TYR A 30 65.55 -12.77 -10.59
N ILE A 31 64.23 -12.83 -10.84
CA ILE A 31 63.21 -13.02 -9.79
C ILE A 31 63.31 -14.35 -9.02
N HIS A 32 63.99 -15.37 -9.57
CA HIS A 32 64.21 -16.62 -8.85
C HIS A 32 65.27 -16.51 -7.74
N GLU A 33 66.13 -15.50 -7.77
CA GLU A 33 67.13 -15.24 -6.71
C GLU A 33 66.45 -14.72 -5.43
N LEU A 34 65.24 -14.17 -5.54
CA LEU A 34 64.40 -13.75 -4.39
C LEU A 34 63.70 -14.94 -3.69
N ALA A 35 63.76 -16.15 -4.26
CA ALA A 35 63.14 -17.34 -3.67
C ALA A 35 63.88 -17.86 -2.42
N ASP A 36 65.11 -17.40 -2.16
CA ASP A 36 65.86 -17.74 -0.95
C ASP A 36 65.33 -17.04 0.33
N GLY A 37 64.57 -15.94 0.16
CA GLY A 37 64.05 -15.11 1.23
C GLY A 37 65.09 -14.29 2.00
N ILE A 38 66.39 -14.45 1.72
CA ILE A 38 67.50 -13.77 2.44
C ILE A 38 67.56 -12.31 2.02
N THR A 39 67.59 -12.06 0.70
CA THR A 39 67.55 -10.71 0.11
C THR A 39 66.30 -9.93 0.52
N LEU A 40 65.15 -10.61 0.57
CA LEU A 40 63.88 -10.03 1.05
C LEU A 40 63.89 -9.73 2.56
N PHE A 41 64.59 -10.53 3.36
CA PHE A 41 64.79 -10.25 4.79
C PHE A 41 65.75 -9.08 5.04
N GLU A 42 66.82 -8.92 4.24
CA GLU A 42 67.70 -7.75 4.29
C GLU A 42 66.94 -6.45 3.97
N VAL A 43 66.05 -6.47 2.97
CA VAL A 43 65.15 -5.34 2.65
C VAL A 43 64.22 -5.01 3.81
N LEU A 44 63.55 -6.02 4.41
CA LEU A 44 62.70 -5.81 5.59
C LEU A 44 63.46 -5.29 6.81
N ALA A 45 64.73 -5.66 6.97
CA ALA A 45 65.60 -5.17 8.04
C ALA A 45 66.06 -3.71 7.84
N ASP A 46 66.15 -3.18 6.61
CA ASP A 46 66.30 -1.74 6.36
C ASP A 46 64.99 -0.98 6.64
N ILE A 47 63.84 -1.55 6.24
CA ILE A 47 62.51 -0.93 6.39
C ILE A 47 62.09 -0.79 7.87
N ASP A 48 62.22 -1.83 8.70
CA ASP A 48 62.10 -1.68 10.15
C ASP A 48 63.07 -2.58 10.93
N SER A 49 64.27 -2.03 11.13
CA SER A 49 65.32 -2.61 11.97
C SER A 49 64.96 -2.79 13.46
N ARG A 50 63.78 -2.36 13.93
CA ARG A 50 63.28 -2.70 15.28
C ARG A 50 62.52 -4.02 15.30
N TYR A 51 61.70 -4.28 14.29
CA TYR A 51 60.88 -5.49 14.18
C TYR A 51 61.67 -6.66 13.57
N PHE A 52 62.37 -6.42 12.45
CA PHE A 52 63.07 -7.46 11.71
C PHE A 52 64.54 -7.63 12.17
N LYS A 53 64.71 -8.07 13.42
CA LYS A 53 66.03 -8.46 13.97
C LYS A 53 66.27 -9.96 13.87
N LEU A 54 67.53 -10.35 13.74
CA LEU A 54 67.98 -11.71 13.49
C LEU A 54 67.57 -12.70 14.60
N ILE A 55 66.45 -13.38 14.39
CA ILE A 55 65.93 -14.60 15.04
C ILE A 55 66.22 -14.72 16.56
N ARG A 56 65.30 -14.21 17.37
CA ARG A 56 64.96 -14.83 18.66
C ARG A 56 63.45 -14.96 18.80
N SER A 57 62.96 -16.19 18.75
CA SER A 57 61.54 -16.52 18.93
C SER A 57 61.14 -16.29 20.39
N ALA A 58 60.30 -15.27 20.64
CA ALA A 58 59.55 -15.06 21.88
C ALA A 58 58.45 -14.01 21.67
N ASP A 59 58.83 -12.78 21.31
CA ASP A 59 57.95 -11.60 21.27
C ASP A 59 57.57 -11.20 19.84
N VAL A 60 56.50 -11.81 19.32
CA VAL A 60 55.78 -11.29 18.13
C VAL A 60 54.44 -10.73 18.61
N GLY A 61 54.51 -9.68 19.44
CA GLY A 61 53.34 -8.95 19.92
C GLY A 61 52.77 -8.03 18.84
N ASN A 62 51.44 -8.01 18.68
CA ASN A 62 50.74 -7.20 17.67
C ASN A 62 50.99 -5.69 17.87
N MET A 63 52.02 -5.16 17.19
CA MET A 63 52.32 -3.72 17.15
C MET A 63 52.51 -3.18 15.72
N LEU A 64 52.00 -3.90 14.73
CA LEU A 64 51.60 -3.35 13.44
C LEU A 64 50.06 -3.38 13.41
N SER A 65 49.41 -2.23 13.32
CA SER A 65 47.93 -2.12 13.25
C SER A 65 47.41 -2.40 11.84
N LEU A 66 47.88 -3.50 11.25
CA LEU A 66 47.58 -3.96 9.88
C LEU A 66 46.95 -5.35 9.97
N ASP A 67 45.70 -5.50 9.53
CA ASP A 67 45.01 -6.80 9.51
C ASP A 67 45.53 -7.69 8.37
N PHE A 68 46.63 -8.43 8.65
CA PHE A 68 47.21 -9.41 7.73
C PHE A 68 46.21 -10.49 7.27
N SER A 69 45.12 -10.69 8.02
CA SER A 69 44.01 -11.62 7.77
C SER A 69 43.29 -11.47 6.42
N LYS A 70 43.42 -10.31 5.73
CA LYS A 70 42.73 -10.03 4.46
C LYS A 70 43.68 -9.92 3.25
N LEU A 71 44.97 -10.16 3.45
CA LEU A 71 45.93 -10.31 2.35
C LEU A 71 45.89 -11.75 1.81
N PRO A 72 46.08 -11.95 0.49
CA PRO A 72 46.07 -13.29 -0.10
C PRO A 72 47.24 -14.11 0.45
N VAL A 73 46.93 -15.33 0.93
CA VAL A 73 47.90 -16.22 1.57
C VAL A 73 48.98 -16.63 0.58
N VAL A 74 50.22 -16.23 0.85
CA VAL A 74 51.41 -16.63 0.07
C VAL A 74 51.78 -18.05 0.46
N ASP A 75 51.82 -18.98 -0.51
CA ASP A 75 52.29 -20.34 -0.25
C ASP A 75 53.83 -20.39 -0.28
N LEU A 76 54.42 -20.28 0.91
CA LEU A 76 55.87 -20.36 1.13
C LEU A 76 56.45 -21.72 0.71
N ALA A 77 55.67 -22.80 0.72
CA ALA A 77 56.13 -24.12 0.27
C ALA A 77 56.17 -24.20 -1.26
N ALA A 78 55.24 -23.54 -1.96
CA ALA A 78 55.29 -23.41 -3.42
C ALA A 78 56.48 -22.57 -3.89
N ILE A 79 56.78 -21.45 -3.21
CA ILE A 79 57.97 -20.62 -3.49
C ILE A 79 59.25 -21.46 -3.34
N ALA A 80 59.46 -22.07 -2.17
CA ALA A 80 60.71 -22.76 -1.82
C ALA A 80 60.97 -24.05 -2.62
N LYS A 81 59.99 -24.56 -3.36
CA LYS A 81 60.06 -25.84 -4.06
C LYS A 81 59.96 -25.72 -5.58
N ASP A 82 59.00 -24.92 -6.05
CA ASP A 82 58.65 -24.83 -7.47
C ASP A 82 59.02 -23.45 -8.08
N SER A 83 59.57 -22.53 -7.27
CA SER A 83 60.07 -21.18 -7.68
C SER A 83 59.04 -20.33 -8.43
N ASP A 84 57.76 -20.42 -8.04
CA ASP A 84 56.68 -19.72 -8.73
C ASP A 84 56.80 -18.19 -8.66
N VAL A 85 56.98 -17.60 -9.84
CA VAL A 85 57.05 -16.15 -10.07
C VAL A 85 55.82 -15.42 -9.54
N GLN A 86 54.61 -16.01 -9.59
CA GLN A 86 53.40 -15.33 -9.12
C GLN A 86 53.37 -15.19 -7.60
N ASN A 87 53.71 -16.24 -6.85
CA ASN A 87 53.84 -16.18 -5.40
C ASN A 87 55.02 -15.29 -4.95
N ILE A 88 56.15 -15.28 -5.66
CA ILE A 88 57.27 -14.36 -5.38
C ILE A 88 56.86 -12.89 -5.60
N LEU A 89 56.15 -12.59 -6.70
CA LEU A 89 55.58 -11.25 -6.95
C LEU A 89 54.56 -10.85 -5.87
N LEU A 90 53.81 -11.81 -5.32
CA LEU A 90 52.85 -11.56 -4.24
C LEU A 90 53.54 -11.21 -2.93
N LEU A 91 54.64 -11.91 -2.61
CA LEU A 91 55.51 -11.59 -1.47
C LEU A 91 56.18 -10.21 -1.62
N CYS A 92 56.66 -9.87 -2.83
CA CYS A 92 57.19 -8.54 -3.12
C CYS A 92 56.13 -7.44 -2.94
N LYS A 93 54.87 -7.68 -3.31
CA LYS A 93 53.74 -6.76 -3.05
C LYS A 93 53.45 -6.58 -1.56
N LEU A 94 53.59 -7.62 -0.75
CA LEU A 94 53.46 -7.54 0.71
C LEU A 94 54.57 -6.67 1.33
N ILE A 95 55.81 -6.82 0.85
CA ILE A 95 56.97 -6.04 1.33
C ILE A 95 56.86 -4.57 0.90
N LEU A 96 56.40 -4.31 -0.32
CA LEU A 96 56.07 -2.95 -0.79
C LEU A 96 54.95 -2.31 0.05
N TYR A 97 53.91 -3.07 0.42
CA TYR A 97 52.85 -2.59 1.31
C TYR A 97 53.39 -2.19 2.70
N ILE A 98 54.27 -3.02 3.29
CA ILE A 98 54.96 -2.67 4.55
C ILE A 98 55.78 -1.39 4.37
N ALA A 99 56.61 -1.28 3.32
CA ALA A 99 57.44 -0.10 3.05
C ALA A 99 56.64 1.21 2.89
N VAL A 100 55.43 1.16 2.33
CA VAL A 100 54.54 2.33 2.15
C VAL A 100 53.83 2.73 3.44
N PHE A 101 53.58 1.79 4.36
CA PHE A 101 52.90 2.05 5.64
C PHE A 101 53.86 2.28 6.83
N CYS A 102 55.18 2.12 6.65
CA CYS A 102 56.19 2.50 7.64
C CYS A 102 56.30 4.04 7.79
N PRO A 103 56.73 4.56 8.98
CA PRO A 103 56.83 6.01 9.22
C PRO A 103 57.81 6.75 8.30
N ASP A 104 58.85 6.07 7.80
CA ASP A 104 59.88 6.64 6.92
C ASP A 104 59.53 6.51 5.42
N ASN A 105 58.25 6.32 5.09
CA ASN A 105 57.77 6.05 3.71
C ASN A 105 58.14 7.14 2.69
N GLU A 106 58.32 8.40 3.08
CA GLU A 106 58.79 9.46 2.18
C GLU A 106 60.10 9.10 1.48
N ARG A 107 61.05 8.44 2.18
CA ARG A 107 62.33 8.00 1.61
C ARG A 107 62.13 6.94 0.52
N TYR A 108 61.25 5.96 0.77
CA TYR A 108 60.98 4.86 -0.17
C TYR A 108 60.12 5.31 -1.36
N ILE A 109 59.18 6.24 -1.15
CA ILE A 109 58.38 6.87 -2.22
C ILE A 109 59.28 7.76 -3.10
N GLN A 110 60.19 8.54 -2.51
CA GLN A 110 61.17 9.33 -3.29
C GLN A 110 62.14 8.44 -4.07
N ALA A 111 62.56 7.29 -3.54
CA ALA A 111 63.38 6.33 -4.28
C ALA A 111 62.63 5.77 -5.51
N ILE A 112 61.36 5.35 -5.35
CA ILE A 112 60.49 4.92 -6.46
C ILE A 112 60.33 6.04 -7.51
N GLN A 113 60.16 7.29 -7.07
CA GLN A 113 59.99 8.44 -7.97
C GLN A 113 61.26 8.85 -8.73
N THR A 114 62.46 8.56 -8.22
CA THR A 114 63.72 9.07 -8.77
C THR A 114 64.60 8.04 -9.48
N GLN A 115 64.44 6.74 -9.22
CA GLN A 115 65.34 5.69 -9.72
C GLN A 115 64.69 4.64 -10.64
N LEU A 116 63.37 4.69 -10.85
CA LEU A 116 62.62 3.74 -11.70
C LEU A 116 62.18 4.36 -13.03
N LEU A 117 62.00 3.52 -14.07
CA LEU A 117 61.47 3.97 -15.36
C LEU A 117 59.96 4.25 -15.26
N PRO A 118 59.39 5.18 -16.07
CA PRO A 118 57.98 5.57 -15.97
C PRO A 118 56.98 4.41 -16.03
N GLN A 119 57.23 3.40 -16.87
CA GLN A 119 56.38 2.20 -16.98
C GLN A 119 56.41 1.33 -15.71
N GLN A 120 57.55 1.30 -15.00
CA GLN A 120 57.68 0.60 -13.72
C GLN A 120 57.00 1.38 -12.59
N GLN A 121 57.09 2.72 -12.63
CA GLN A 121 56.39 3.62 -11.70
C GLN A 121 54.86 3.48 -11.83
N GLU A 122 54.33 3.42 -13.05
CA GLU A 122 52.91 3.19 -13.32
C GLU A 122 52.44 1.84 -12.73
N TYR A 123 53.18 0.74 -12.96
CA TYR A 123 52.84 -0.57 -12.41
C TYR A 123 52.84 -0.60 -10.86
N ILE A 124 53.85 0.00 -10.23
CA ILE A 124 53.96 0.08 -8.77
C ILE A 124 52.85 0.95 -8.19
N MET A 125 52.55 2.11 -8.80
CA MET A 125 51.48 3.00 -8.35
C MET A 125 50.09 2.36 -8.48
N ILE A 126 49.81 1.64 -9.57
CA ILE A 126 48.59 0.83 -9.72
C ILE A 126 48.54 -0.28 -8.66
N SER A 127 49.67 -0.93 -8.35
CA SER A 127 49.73 -1.97 -7.31
C SER A 127 49.45 -1.42 -5.91
N ILE A 128 49.94 -0.21 -5.58
CA ILE A 128 49.66 0.47 -4.31
C ILE A 128 48.18 0.89 -4.22
N ASP A 129 47.64 1.51 -5.28
CA ASP A 129 46.23 1.92 -5.36
C ASP A 129 45.27 0.71 -5.21
N GLN A 130 45.59 -0.43 -5.83
CA GLN A 130 44.82 -1.67 -5.66
C GLN A 130 44.79 -2.18 -4.22
N VAL A 131 45.87 -2.01 -3.45
CA VAL A 131 45.94 -2.42 -2.04
C VAL A 131 45.19 -1.42 -1.15
N ILE A 132 45.40 -0.11 -1.34
CA ILE A 132 44.68 0.95 -0.61
C ILE A 132 43.17 0.83 -0.81
N LYS A 133 42.70 0.58 -2.04
CA LYS A 133 41.27 0.42 -2.34
C LYS A 133 40.64 -0.76 -1.63
N ARG A 134 41.31 -1.92 -1.58
CA ARG A 134 40.82 -3.13 -0.87
C ARG A 134 40.63 -2.90 0.63
N ILE A 135 41.46 -2.06 1.24
CA ILE A 135 41.36 -1.69 2.67
C ILE A 135 40.27 -0.62 2.86
N SER A 136 40.15 0.32 1.92
CA SER A 136 39.19 1.44 2.00
C SER A 136 37.72 1.01 1.84
N THR A 137 37.45 -0.12 1.18
CA THR A 137 36.09 -0.59 0.84
C THR A 137 35.21 -1.02 2.03
N GLU A 138 35.73 -1.12 3.26
CA GLU A 138 34.95 -1.55 4.45
C GLU A 138 34.54 -0.39 5.39
N SER A 139 34.78 0.87 5.02
CA SER A 139 34.32 2.02 5.83
C SER A 139 32.86 2.46 5.56
N GLN A 140 32.15 1.81 4.63
CA GLN A 140 30.74 2.13 4.28
C GLN A 140 29.93 0.89 3.90
N THR A 141 29.58 0.04 4.88
CA THR A 141 28.61 -1.06 4.68
C THR A 141 27.69 -1.27 5.89
N GLU A 142 26.79 -0.32 6.17
CA GLU A 142 25.39 -0.58 6.58
C GLU A 142 24.51 0.59 6.10
N THR A 143 23.27 0.29 5.67
CA THR A 143 22.32 1.19 4.98
C THR A 143 22.89 1.79 3.66
N ASP A 144 22.37 1.47 2.47
CA ASP A 144 20.96 1.67 2.09
C ASP A 144 20.49 0.70 0.97
N ASN A 145 19.24 0.87 0.52
CA ASN A 145 18.51 -0.03 -0.37
C ASN A 145 18.75 0.27 -1.86
N ASN A 146 18.90 -0.77 -2.69
CA ASN A 146 18.37 -0.76 -4.06
C ASN A 146 18.13 -2.18 -4.62
N PRO A 147 16.89 -2.58 -4.97
CA PRO A 147 16.59 -3.95 -5.40
C PRO A 147 16.63 -4.13 -6.92
N SER A 148 17.66 -4.79 -7.47
CA SER A 148 17.66 -5.34 -8.84
C SER A 148 18.76 -6.37 -9.12
N SER A 149 18.46 -7.66 -8.92
CA SER A 149 18.96 -8.79 -9.74
C SER A 149 18.44 -10.13 -9.18
N SER A 150 17.26 -10.58 -9.61
CA SER A 150 16.83 -11.96 -9.38
C SER A 150 17.71 -12.97 -10.14
N TYR A 151 17.66 -14.25 -9.75
CA TYR A 151 18.37 -15.41 -10.35
C TYR A 151 19.81 -15.75 -9.89
N VAL A 152 20.21 -15.46 -8.64
CA VAL A 152 21.43 -16.05 -8.02
C VAL A 152 21.19 -16.55 -6.57
N ASP A 153 20.12 -17.30 -6.35
CA ASP A 153 19.72 -17.76 -5.01
C ASP A 153 20.36 -19.10 -4.58
N ASP A 154 20.46 -20.06 -5.52
CA ASP A 154 20.88 -21.45 -5.26
C ASP A 154 22.34 -21.59 -4.75
N GLY A 155 23.24 -20.73 -5.25
CA GLY A 155 24.64 -20.72 -4.82
C GLY A 155 24.81 -20.30 -3.34
N THR A 156 23.97 -19.38 -2.87
CA THR A 156 24.08 -18.79 -1.54
C THR A 156 23.73 -19.79 -0.45
N TYR A 157 22.60 -20.49 -0.58
CA TYR A 157 22.20 -21.53 0.37
C TYR A 157 23.18 -22.71 0.39
N ARG A 158 23.73 -23.11 -0.76
CA ARG A 158 24.74 -24.17 -0.80
C ARG A 158 26.02 -23.76 -0.08
N SER A 159 26.54 -22.57 -0.35
CA SER A 159 27.73 -22.06 0.34
C SER A 159 27.50 -21.85 1.84
N GLN A 160 26.33 -21.35 2.25
CA GLN A 160 25.99 -21.15 3.66
C GLN A 160 25.80 -22.48 4.41
N SER A 161 25.28 -23.52 3.74
CA SER A 161 25.17 -24.88 4.28
C SER A 161 26.55 -25.53 4.47
N GLU A 162 27.44 -25.43 3.48
CA GLU A 162 28.84 -25.88 3.59
C GLU A 162 29.57 -25.11 4.70
N LEU A 163 29.40 -23.79 4.80
CA LEU A 163 29.97 -22.99 5.88
C LEU A 163 29.45 -23.44 7.26
N SER A 164 28.16 -23.77 7.37
CA SER A 164 27.58 -24.31 8.60
C SER A 164 28.12 -25.69 8.96
N ARG A 165 28.40 -26.56 7.97
CA ARG A 165 29.03 -27.87 8.22
C ARG A 165 30.48 -27.68 8.67
N VAL A 166 31.29 -26.92 7.94
CA VAL A 166 32.69 -26.65 8.26
C VAL A 166 32.82 -25.94 9.62
N SER A 167 31.91 -25.02 9.96
CA SER A 167 31.89 -24.39 11.28
C SER A 167 31.63 -25.39 12.41
N LYS A 168 30.72 -26.36 12.23
CA LYS A 168 30.43 -27.41 13.22
C LYS A 168 31.57 -28.42 13.34
N GLU A 169 32.15 -28.81 12.21
CA GLU A 169 33.33 -29.68 12.13
C GLU A 169 34.53 -29.05 12.83
N ASN A 170 34.77 -27.75 12.60
CA ASN A 170 35.80 -26.98 13.30
C ASN A 170 35.52 -26.84 14.81
N GLU A 171 34.27 -26.59 15.21
CA GLU A 171 33.87 -26.55 16.63
C GLU A 171 34.05 -27.93 17.31
N GLU A 172 33.79 -29.03 16.61
CA GLU A 172 34.03 -30.38 17.11
C GLU A 172 35.53 -30.69 17.21
N LEU A 173 36.32 -30.37 16.18
CA LEU A 173 37.78 -30.51 16.21
C LEU A 173 38.42 -29.65 17.33
N GLU A 174 37.92 -28.44 17.56
CA GLU A 174 38.39 -27.59 18.66
C GLU A 174 38.06 -28.20 20.03
N LYS A 175 36.87 -28.80 20.21
CA LYS A 175 36.51 -29.57 21.42
C LYS A 175 37.38 -30.81 21.59
N GLN A 176 37.65 -31.57 20.52
CA GLN A 176 38.53 -32.73 20.57
C GLN A 176 39.97 -32.32 20.92
N ASN A 177 40.47 -31.22 20.36
CA ASN A 177 41.80 -30.68 20.67
C ASN A 177 41.89 -30.20 22.13
N LYS A 178 40.91 -29.44 22.64
CA LYS A 178 40.82 -29.04 24.06
C LYS A 178 40.82 -30.26 24.99
N GLN A 179 40.05 -31.31 24.66
CA GLN A 179 40.07 -32.57 25.42
C GLN A 179 41.42 -33.32 25.32
N LEU A 180 42.13 -33.25 24.21
CA LEU A 180 43.46 -33.85 24.07
C LEU A 180 44.50 -33.11 24.91
N ILE A 181 44.45 -31.77 24.93
CA ILE A 181 45.28 -30.93 25.79
C ILE A 181 45.02 -31.23 27.27
N GLU A 182 43.76 -31.35 27.69
CA GLU A 182 43.36 -31.71 29.06
C GLU A 182 43.79 -33.14 29.45
N LYS A 183 43.67 -34.11 28.53
CA LYS A 183 44.19 -35.48 28.71
C LYS A 183 45.72 -35.48 28.79
N HIS A 184 46.41 -34.61 28.06
CA HIS A 184 47.86 -34.51 28.10
C HIS A 184 48.37 -33.84 29.38
N SER A 185 47.78 -32.74 29.82
CA SER A 185 48.16 -32.05 31.07
C SER A 185 47.85 -32.89 32.31
N SER A 186 46.72 -33.60 32.34
CA SER A 186 46.39 -34.54 33.43
C SER A 186 47.27 -35.80 33.40
N LEU A 187 47.76 -36.24 32.24
CA LEU A 187 48.76 -37.30 32.14
C LEU A 187 50.14 -36.84 32.59
N LEU A 188 50.55 -35.62 32.23
CA LEU A 188 51.80 -34.99 32.70
C LEU A 188 51.81 -34.90 34.24
N THR A 189 50.76 -34.31 34.82
CA THR A 189 50.58 -34.20 36.28
C THR A 189 50.64 -35.55 37.00
N ARG A 190 50.16 -36.63 36.35
CA ARG A 190 50.27 -38.01 36.87
C ARG A 190 51.70 -38.56 36.75
N TYR A 191 52.42 -38.24 35.67
CA TYR A 191 53.83 -38.60 35.51
C TYR A 191 54.70 -37.90 36.55
N ASP A 192 54.53 -36.59 36.73
CA ASP A 192 55.27 -35.80 37.72
C ASP A 192 55.04 -36.34 39.14
N LYS A 193 53.80 -36.72 39.46
CA LYS A 193 53.47 -37.34 40.75
C LYS A 193 54.07 -38.75 40.90
N LEU A 194 54.01 -39.59 39.86
CA LEU A 194 54.65 -40.92 39.89
C LEU A 194 56.19 -40.84 39.96
N GLU A 195 56.80 -39.80 39.38
CA GLU A 195 58.23 -39.50 39.53
C GLU A 195 58.55 -39.07 40.97
N SER A 196 57.74 -38.20 41.58
CA SER A 196 57.87 -37.83 42.99
C SER A 196 57.71 -39.05 43.92
N ASP A 197 56.67 -39.87 43.74
CA ASP A 197 56.42 -41.08 44.53
C ASP A 197 57.58 -42.09 44.39
N LYS A 198 58.16 -42.20 43.18
CA LYS A 198 59.36 -43.01 42.90
C LYS A 198 60.62 -42.45 43.58
N GLN A 199 60.79 -41.12 43.64
CA GLN A 199 61.92 -40.49 44.33
C GLN A 199 61.79 -40.69 45.85
N ASP A 200 60.62 -40.45 46.43
CA ASP A 200 60.27 -40.74 47.82
C ASP A 200 60.57 -42.21 48.21
N LEU A 201 60.18 -43.16 47.35
CA LEU A 201 60.46 -44.59 47.56
C LEU A 201 61.95 -44.93 47.44
N GLN A 202 62.70 -44.27 46.56
CA GLN A 202 64.15 -44.44 46.43
C GLN A 202 64.92 -43.81 47.61
N GLU A 203 64.44 -42.72 48.19
CA GLU A 203 65.00 -42.15 49.43
C GLU A 203 64.69 -43.05 50.63
N ARG A 204 63.42 -43.47 50.80
CA ARG A 204 62.99 -44.45 51.82
C ARG A 204 63.82 -45.73 51.78
N LEU A 205 64.15 -46.25 50.59
CA LEU A 205 64.94 -47.47 50.46
C LEU A 205 66.40 -47.27 50.90
N LYS A 206 67.02 -46.12 50.58
CA LYS A 206 68.37 -45.76 51.09
C LYS A 206 68.38 -45.55 52.60
N ASP A 207 67.34 -44.93 53.16
CA ASP A 207 67.18 -44.76 54.61
C ASP A 207 67.01 -46.10 55.33
N MET A 208 66.29 -47.06 54.72
CA MET A 208 66.19 -48.43 55.25
C MET A 208 67.53 -49.17 55.13
N ASP A 209 68.21 -49.13 53.98
CA ASP A 209 69.52 -49.77 53.80
C ASP A 209 70.57 -49.23 54.79
N THR A 210 70.60 -47.92 55.02
CA THR A 210 71.51 -47.29 55.98
C THR A 210 71.12 -47.60 57.44
N ALA A 211 69.83 -47.64 57.77
CA ALA A 211 69.37 -48.07 59.10
C ALA A 211 69.67 -49.55 59.37
N VAL A 212 69.55 -50.42 58.35
CA VAL A 212 69.89 -51.86 58.43
C VAL A 212 71.40 -52.05 58.55
N ALA A 213 72.22 -51.30 57.79
CA ALA A 213 73.67 -51.32 57.94
C ALA A 213 74.11 -50.91 59.36
N GLN A 214 73.59 -49.79 59.87
CA GLN A 214 73.86 -49.34 61.24
C GLN A 214 73.35 -50.33 62.30
N ALA A 215 72.23 -51.01 62.06
CA ALA A 215 71.73 -52.05 62.95
C ALA A 215 72.58 -53.32 62.94
N HIS A 216 73.19 -53.67 61.80
CA HIS A 216 74.14 -54.78 61.67
C HIS A 216 75.49 -54.47 62.35
N GLU A 217 75.95 -53.21 62.34
CA GLU A 217 77.13 -52.80 63.11
C GLU A 217 76.87 -52.72 64.62
N ASN A 218 75.70 -52.22 65.04
CA ASN A 218 75.41 -51.89 66.44
C ASN A 218 74.57 -52.94 67.19
N GLY A 219 74.06 -53.98 66.51
CA GLY A 219 73.24 -55.05 67.09
C GLY A 219 71.86 -54.62 67.62
N LYS A 220 71.36 -53.44 67.23
CA LYS A 220 70.16 -52.80 67.81
C LYS A 220 69.01 -52.69 66.81
N THR A 221 68.20 -53.74 66.76
CA THR A 221 66.93 -53.77 66.00
C THR A 221 65.97 -52.64 66.38
N GLU A 222 66.05 -52.14 67.61
CA GLU A 222 65.26 -50.99 68.09
C GLU A 222 65.43 -49.72 67.22
N PHE A 223 66.61 -49.52 66.60
CA PHE A 223 66.82 -48.39 65.70
C PHE A 223 65.98 -48.51 64.43
N VAL A 224 65.96 -49.70 63.80
CA VAL A 224 65.14 -49.97 62.61
C VAL A 224 63.66 -49.74 62.92
N VAL A 225 63.14 -50.35 63.99
CA VAL A 225 61.74 -50.17 64.42
C VAL A 225 61.42 -48.70 64.71
N ARG A 226 62.37 -47.93 65.25
CA ARG A 226 62.19 -46.49 65.51
C ARG A 226 62.20 -45.66 64.22
N THR A 227 62.98 -46.05 63.21
CA THR A 227 62.92 -45.44 61.86
C THR A 227 61.61 -45.80 61.14
N GLU A 228 61.20 -47.07 61.14
CA GLU A 228 59.92 -47.54 60.59
C GLU A 228 58.73 -46.81 61.20
N LEU A 229 58.69 -46.65 62.53
CA LEU A 229 57.67 -45.86 63.22
C LEU A 229 57.67 -44.38 62.77
N GLY A 230 58.84 -43.83 62.45
CA GLY A 230 59.01 -42.50 61.87
C GLY A 230 58.45 -42.40 60.43
N PHE A 231 58.65 -43.42 59.61
CA PHE A 231 58.05 -43.52 58.28
C PHE A 231 56.53 -43.65 58.36
N VAL A 232 56.00 -44.61 59.15
CA VAL A 232 54.55 -44.80 59.31
C VAL A 232 53.85 -43.55 59.83
N LYS A 233 54.50 -42.77 60.71
CA LYS A 233 53.96 -41.46 61.16
C LYS A 233 53.95 -40.40 60.05
N ARG A 234 55.00 -40.33 59.22
CA ARG A 234 55.06 -39.41 58.07
C ARG A 234 54.09 -39.82 56.96
N ASP A 235 53.93 -41.12 56.70
CA ASP A 235 52.96 -41.68 55.76
C ASP A 235 51.51 -41.39 56.22
N LEU A 236 51.23 -41.58 57.52
CA LEU A 236 49.94 -41.24 58.12
C LEU A 236 49.66 -39.74 58.03
N GLN A 237 50.64 -38.88 58.34
CA GLN A 237 50.46 -37.43 58.23
C GLN A 237 50.24 -36.99 56.77
N LYS A 238 51.03 -37.49 55.81
CA LYS A 238 50.79 -37.25 54.37
C LYS A 238 49.37 -37.66 53.95
N SER A 239 48.86 -38.78 54.47
CA SER A 239 47.49 -39.25 54.19
C SER A 239 46.42 -38.36 54.85
N GLU A 240 46.67 -37.87 56.06
CA GLU A 240 45.82 -36.92 56.79
C GLU A 240 45.73 -35.57 56.07
N ASP A 241 46.86 -35.06 55.57
CA ASP A 241 46.96 -33.82 54.81
C ASP A 241 46.25 -33.94 53.44
N ILE A 242 46.41 -35.07 52.74
CA ILE A 242 45.68 -35.38 51.49
C ILE A 242 44.17 -35.52 51.74
N ARG A 243 43.76 -36.08 52.89
CA ARG A 243 42.35 -36.18 53.30
C ARG A 243 41.75 -34.79 53.51
N GLN A 244 42.44 -33.91 54.22
CA GLN A 244 42.02 -32.51 54.40
C GLN A 244 41.93 -31.76 53.06
N GLU A 245 42.88 -31.96 52.14
CA GLU A 245 42.82 -31.36 50.81
C GLU A 245 41.58 -31.85 50.02
N GLN A 246 41.25 -33.14 50.07
CA GLN A 246 40.06 -33.65 49.38
C GLN A 246 38.76 -33.21 50.08
N GLU A 247 38.73 -33.10 51.41
CA GLU A 247 37.58 -32.58 52.15
C GLU A 247 37.33 -31.10 51.84
N GLY A 248 38.38 -30.28 51.75
CA GLY A 248 38.29 -28.89 51.28
C GLY A 248 37.78 -28.79 49.84
N ARG A 249 38.30 -29.60 48.92
CA ARG A 249 37.81 -29.68 47.54
C ARG A 249 36.35 -30.11 47.44
N LEU A 250 35.89 -31.01 48.32
CA LEU A 250 34.49 -31.41 48.40
C LEU A 250 33.59 -30.30 48.97
N GLU A 251 34.08 -29.50 49.92
CA GLU A 251 33.36 -28.33 50.41
C GLU A 251 33.27 -27.22 49.35
N ASP A 252 34.36 -26.95 48.62
CA ASP A 252 34.37 -26.04 47.46
C ASP A 252 33.38 -26.50 46.38
N GLN A 253 33.41 -27.78 46.00
CA GLN A 253 32.47 -28.36 45.03
C GLN A 253 31.02 -28.30 45.54
N ALA A 254 30.77 -28.57 46.82
CA ALA A 254 29.45 -28.42 47.41
C ALA A 254 29.00 -26.94 47.45
N GLY A 255 29.94 -26.00 47.61
CA GLY A 255 29.71 -24.55 47.48
C GLY A 255 29.32 -24.15 46.06
N GLN A 256 30.08 -24.60 45.05
CA GLN A 256 29.78 -24.39 43.64
C GLN A 256 28.43 -25.01 43.24
N ILE A 257 28.13 -26.24 43.69
CA ILE A 257 26.83 -26.89 43.46
C ILE A 257 25.70 -26.04 44.07
N LYS A 258 25.82 -25.55 45.31
CA LYS A 258 24.81 -24.67 45.93
C LYS A 258 24.61 -23.36 45.17
N GLN A 259 25.69 -22.76 44.64
CA GLN A 259 25.62 -21.56 43.81
C GLN A 259 24.94 -21.85 42.47
N LEU A 260 25.23 -22.98 41.83
CA LEU A 260 24.61 -23.42 40.58
C LEU A 260 23.14 -23.80 40.76
N THR A 261 22.75 -24.47 41.85
CA THR A 261 21.34 -24.75 42.15
C THR A 261 20.58 -23.45 42.41
N HIS A 262 21.14 -22.50 43.17
CA HIS A 262 20.48 -21.22 43.40
C HIS A 262 20.40 -20.35 42.13
N ARG A 263 21.39 -20.45 41.23
CA ARG A 263 21.33 -19.84 39.90
C ARG A 263 20.25 -20.48 39.03
N ASN A 264 20.10 -21.81 39.07
CA ASN A 264 19.01 -22.51 38.38
C ASN A 264 17.63 -22.15 38.96
N GLU A 265 17.46 -22.09 40.28
CA GLU A 265 16.24 -21.58 40.93
C GLU A 265 15.90 -20.16 40.47
N SER A 266 16.91 -19.30 40.32
CA SER A 266 16.74 -17.94 39.82
C SER A 266 16.34 -17.90 38.34
N LEU A 267 16.97 -18.74 37.51
CA LEU A 267 16.63 -18.88 36.09
C LEU A 267 15.23 -19.46 35.87
N LEU A 268 14.82 -20.45 36.68
CA LEU A 268 13.46 -21.00 36.67
C LEU A 268 12.41 -19.94 37.03
N ARG A 269 12.69 -19.04 37.98
CA ARG A 269 11.79 -17.89 38.25
C ARG A 269 11.69 -16.94 37.06
N TYR A 270 12.79 -16.64 36.37
CA TYR A 270 12.74 -15.83 35.15
C TYR A 270 12.01 -16.55 34.00
N GLU A 271 12.06 -17.89 33.94
CA GLU A 271 11.26 -18.70 33.01
C GLU A 271 9.76 -18.67 33.37
N GLU A 272 9.39 -18.82 34.65
CA GLU A 272 8.02 -18.65 35.15
C GLU A 272 7.47 -17.24 34.88
N GLU A 273 8.28 -16.20 35.08
CA GLU A 273 7.95 -14.80 34.76
C GLU A 273 7.77 -14.60 33.24
N ALA A 274 8.65 -15.18 32.41
CA ALA A 274 8.54 -15.11 30.95
C ALA A 274 7.30 -15.85 30.42
N ILE A 275 6.96 -17.03 30.98
CA ILE A 275 5.73 -17.75 30.68
C ILE A 275 4.51 -16.90 31.06
N ARG A 276 4.49 -16.32 32.26
CA ARG A 276 3.39 -15.46 32.72
C ARG A 276 3.22 -14.21 31.87
N LEU A 277 4.31 -13.59 31.41
CA LEU A 277 4.27 -12.45 30.49
C LEU A 277 3.76 -12.88 29.10
N LYS A 278 4.14 -14.07 28.63
CA LYS A 278 3.61 -14.64 27.38
C LYS A 278 2.10 -14.89 27.48
N ASP A 279 1.62 -15.49 28.57
CA ASP A 279 0.19 -15.73 28.80
C ASP A 279 -0.60 -14.40 28.80
N GLN A 280 -0.05 -13.34 29.39
CA GLN A 280 -0.63 -11.99 29.31
C GLN A 280 -0.63 -11.43 27.88
N ILE A 281 0.43 -11.62 27.10
CA ILE A 281 0.48 -11.22 25.68
C ILE A 281 -0.57 -11.97 24.87
N ASP A 282 -0.78 -13.27 25.11
CA ASP A 282 -1.79 -14.08 24.42
C ASP A 282 -3.22 -13.74 24.88
N GLU A 283 -3.44 -13.35 26.15
CA GLU A 283 -4.69 -12.73 26.60
C GLU A 283 -4.94 -11.39 25.88
N TYR A 284 -3.95 -10.49 25.84
CA TYR A 284 -4.08 -9.22 25.13
C TYR A 284 -4.37 -9.42 23.63
N ARG A 285 -3.70 -10.37 22.95
CA ARG A 285 -4.01 -10.77 21.57
C ARG A 285 -5.47 -11.20 21.41
N HIS A 286 -5.98 -12.04 22.31
CA HIS A 286 -7.37 -12.47 22.28
C HIS A 286 -8.36 -11.32 22.54
N THR A 287 -8.01 -10.31 23.35
CA THR A 287 -8.81 -9.09 23.48
C THR A 287 -8.75 -8.21 22.23
N ALA A 288 -7.58 -8.06 21.61
CA ALA A 288 -7.40 -7.31 20.36
C ALA A 288 -8.19 -7.96 19.21
N GLU A 289 -8.18 -9.29 19.09
CA GLU A 289 -9.02 -10.02 18.14
C GLU A 289 -10.52 -9.77 18.35
N LYS A 290 -10.98 -9.71 19.61
CA LYS A 290 -12.39 -9.38 19.94
C LYS A 290 -12.71 -7.95 19.55
N LEU A 291 -11.80 -7.00 19.79
CA LEU A 291 -11.95 -5.61 19.38
C LEU A 291 -11.99 -5.48 17.85
N GLN A 292 -11.09 -6.15 17.11
CA GLN A 292 -11.12 -6.17 15.65
C GLN A 292 -12.42 -6.77 15.11
N LYS A 293 -12.93 -7.85 15.72
CA LYS A 293 -14.22 -8.45 15.35
C LYS A 293 -15.39 -7.51 15.64
N ALA A 294 -15.34 -6.71 16.71
CA ALA A 294 -16.32 -5.67 17.01
C ALA A 294 -16.21 -4.46 16.06
N GLU A 295 -14.99 -4.01 15.75
CA GLU A 295 -14.72 -2.93 14.79
C GLU A 295 -15.22 -3.30 13.39
N ASN A 296 -14.91 -4.49 12.90
CA ASN A 296 -15.41 -5.02 11.62
C ASN A 296 -16.96 -5.15 11.58
N VAL A 297 -17.63 -5.18 12.74
CA VAL A 297 -19.09 -5.12 12.86
C VAL A 297 -19.59 -3.67 12.89
N ILE A 298 -18.92 -2.78 13.63
CA ILE A 298 -19.19 -1.33 13.65
C ILE A 298 -19.02 -0.73 12.26
N GLU A 299 -17.98 -1.09 11.52
CA GLU A 299 -17.73 -0.64 10.14
C GLU A 299 -18.85 -1.09 9.20
N LYS A 300 -19.37 -2.32 9.35
CA LYS A 300 -20.53 -2.81 8.60
C LYS A 300 -21.83 -2.07 8.96
N TYR A 301 -22.00 -1.68 10.22
CA TYR A 301 -23.12 -0.82 10.63
C TYR A 301 -22.95 0.62 10.12
N LYS A 302 -21.74 1.16 10.09
CA LYS A 302 -21.41 2.47 9.53
C LYS A 302 -21.69 2.51 8.02
N LYS A 303 -21.20 1.54 7.25
CA LYS A 303 -21.50 1.40 5.81
C LYS A 303 -23.00 1.30 5.54
N LYS A 304 -23.74 0.52 6.33
CA LYS A 304 -25.22 0.47 6.24
C LYS A 304 -25.90 1.80 6.60
N LEU A 305 -25.33 2.59 7.51
CA LEU A 305 -25.87 3.90 7.88
C LEU A 305 -25.58 4.94 6.79
N GLU A 306 -24.42 4.86 6.14
CA GLU A 306 -24.02 5.65 4.97
C GLU A 306 -24.85 5.29 3.74
N GLU A 307 -25.01 4.00 3.41
CA GLU A 307 -25.95 3.47 2.41
C GLU A 307 -27.37 4.01 2.67
N SER A 308 -27.85 3.92 3.92
CA SER A 308 -29.16 4.42 4.32
C SER A 308 -29.27 5.95 4.26
N ALA A 309 -28.17 6.69 4.42
CA ALA A 309 -28.13 8.14 4.26
C ALA A 309 -28.12 8.54 2.77
N ASN A 310 -27.39 7.80 1.93
CA ASN A 310 -27.39 7.96 0.48
C ASN A 310 -28.77 7.67 -0.10
N LEU A 311 -29.44 6.58 0.31
CA LEU A 311 -30.82 6.28 -0.06
C LEU A 311 -31.80 7.38 0.40
N ARG A 312 -31.64 7.95 1.60
CA ARG A 312 -32.44 9.11 2.04
C ARG A 312 -32.18 10.35 1.18
N LYS A 313 -30.95 10.54 0.70
CA LYS A 313 -30.62 11.64 -0.22
C LYS A 313 -31.23 11.40 -1.59
N GLU A 314 -31.08 10.20 -2.15
CA GLU A 314 -31.65 9.80 -3.44
C GLU A 314 -33.18 9.94 -3.44
N VAL A 315 -33.86 9.50 -2.37
CA VAL A 315 -35.31 9.72 -2.20
C VAL A 315 -35.64 11.20 -2.18
N LYS A 316 -34.88 12.04 -1.46
CA LYS A 316 -35.10 13.49 -1.44
C LYS A 316 -34.84 14.15 -2.81
N ASP A 317 -33.78 13.74 -3.50
CA ASP A 317 -33.41 14.25 -4.82
C ASP A 317 -34.51 13.89 -5.84
N LEU A 318 -35.09 12.68 -5.75
CA LEU A 318 -36.28 12.23 -6.50
C LEU A 318 -37.56 12.97 -6.11
N GLU A 319 -37.78 13.25 -4.81
CA GLU A 319 -38.90 14.08 -4.33
C GLU A 319 -38.83 15.50 -4.91
N THR A 320 -37.63 16.11 -4.97
CA THR A 320 -37.44 17.41 -5.61
C THR A 320 -37.68 17.36 -7.12
N ALA A 321 -37.16 16.34 -7.82
CA ALA A 321 -37.42 16.17 -9.25
C ALA A 321 -38.92 15.94 -9.56
N ASN A 322 -39.64 15.21 -8.70
CA ASN A 322 -41.09 15.03 -8.83
C ASN A 322 -41.84 16.33 -8.55
N HIS A 323 -41.41 17.15 -7.57
CA HIS A 323 -41.98 18.47 -7.33
C HIS A 323 -41.73 19.43 -8.51
N GLU A 324 -40.54 19.42 -9.10
CA GLU A 324 -40.23 20.17 -10.33
C GLU A 324 -41.08 19.72 -11.52
N LEU A 325 -41.31 18.42 -11.69
CA LEU A 325 -42.23 17.89 -12.71
C LEU A 325 -43.69 18.31 -12.47
N ILE A 326 -44.15 18.34 -11.21
CA ILE A 326 -45.48 18.84 -10.84
C ILE A 326 -45.61 20.33 -11.16
N ASN A 327 -44.62 21.14 -10.76
CA ASN A 327 -44.61 22.58 -11.04
C ASN A 327 -44.59 22.85 -12.55
N ARG A 328 -43.74 22.14 -13.31
CA ARG A 328 -43.70 22.22 -14.78
C ARG A 328 -45.02 21.79 -15.44
N ASN A 329 -45.71 20.79 -14.89
CA ASN A 329 -47.01 20.36 -15.38
C ASN A 329 -48.09 21.41 -15.07
N GLN A 330 -48.01 22.08 -13.92
CA GLN A 330 -48.87 23.23 -13.60
C GLN A 330 -48.60 24.42 -14.52
N ASP A 331 -47.34 24.76 -14.82
CA ASP A 331 -46.98 25.80 -15.80
C ASP A 331 -47.56 25.48 -17.19
N ILE A 332 -47.56 24.20 -17.57
CA ILE A 332 -48.15 23.70 -18.82
C ILE A 332 -49.69 23.78 -18.77
N GLU A 333 -50.33 23.43 -17.66
CA GLU A 333 -51.77 23.63 -17.47
C GLU A 333 -52.16 25.11 -17.56
N ASP A 334 -51.42 26.02 -16.92
CA ASP A 334 -51.68 27.46 -17.00
C ASP A 334 -51.42 28.01 -18.42
N GLN A 335 -50.43 27.48 -19.15
CA GLN A 335 -50.30 27.75 -20.59
C GLN A 335 -51.50 27.22 -21.40
N TYR A 336 -52.03 26.03 -21.11
CA TYR A 336 -53.25 25.52 -21.75
C TYR A 336 -54.49 26.36 -21.40
N ARG A 337 -54.63 26.84 -20.16
CA ARG A 337 -55.72 27.76 -19.74
C ARG A 337 -55.63 29.09 -20.50
N ASN A 338 -54.42 29.63 -20.68
CA ASN A 338 -54.18 30.82 -21.49
C ASN A 338 -54.50 30.57 -22.99
N VAL A 339 -54.08 29.44 -23.56
CA VAL A 339 -54.42 29.06 -24.95
C VAL A 339 -55.92 28.86 -25.14
N LEU A 340 -56.63 28.31 -24.14
CA LEU A 340 -58.09 28.20 -24.14
C LEU A 340 -58.76 29.59 -24.12
N ALA A 341 -58.27 30.52 -23.29
CA ALA A 341 -58.76 31.90 -23.28
C ALA A 341 -58.50 32.63 -24.60
N PHE A 342 -57.31 32.46 -25.20
CA PHE A 342 -57.01 32.97 -26.55
C PHE A 342 -57.89 32.33 -27.62
N LYS A 343 -58.24 31.05 -27.48
CA LYS A 343 -59.17 30.38 -28.40
C LYS A 343 -60.58 30.96 -28.27
N THR A 344 -61.12 31.13 -27.05
CA THR A 344 -62.43 31.78 -26.86
C THR A 344 -62.44 33.20 -27.42
N LEU A 345 -61.35 33.96 -27.28
CA LEU A 345 -61.21 35.28 -27.89
C LEU A 345 -61.16 35.19 -29.43
N MET A 346 -60.43 34.23 -30.00
CA MET A 346 -60.35 33.98 -31.44
C MET A 346 -61.71 33.57 -32.03
N ASP A 347 -62.45 32.68 -31.37
CA ASP A 347 -63.81 32.29 -31.75
C ASP A 347 -64.74 33.51 -31.66
N SER A 348 -64.61 34.38 -30.65
CA SER A 348 -65.39 35.64 -30.57
C SER A 348 -65.04 36.66 -31.67
N TYR A 349 -63.78 36.72 -32.12
CA TYR A 349 -63.39 37.54 -33.27
C TYR A 349 -63.88 36.94 -34.59
N LYS A 350 -63.90 35.60 -34.70
CA LYS A 350 -64.46 34.90 -35.86
C LYS A 350 -65.97 35.13 -35.98
N ASP A 351 -66.70 35.12 -34.86
CA ASP A 351 -68.13 35.48 -34.83
C ASP A 351 -68.34 36.97 -35.15
N GLN A 352 -67.47 37.87 -34.68
CA GLN A 352 -67.50 39.29 -35.09
C GLN A 352 -67.27 39.44 -36.60
N VAL A 353 -66.28 38.76 -37.18
CA VAL A 353 -66.04 38.74 -38.64
C VAL A 353 -67.27 38.19 -39.37
N ALA A 354 -67.83 37.06 -38.93
CA ALA A 354 -69.04 36.49 -39.54
C ALA A 354 -70.23 37.46 -39.50
N THR A 355 -70.46 38.17 -38.38
CA THR A 355 -71.53 39.19 -38.31
C THR A 355 -71.22 40.47 -39.09
N LEU A 356 -69.96 40.78 -39.37
CA LEU A 356 -69.58 41.84 -40.31
C LEU A 356 -69.76 41.40 -41.76
N GLU A 357 -69.48 40.14 -42.07
CA GLU A 357 -69.75 39.53 -43.38
C GLU A 357 -71.26 39.44 -43.66
N THR A 358 -72.11 39.04 -42.69
CA THR A 358 -73.57 39.08 -42.91
C THR A 358 -74.07 40.50 -43.12
N LYS A 359 -73.64 41.47 -42.30
CA LYS A 359 -73.99 42.89 -42.47
C LYS A 359 -73.50 43.46 -43.80
N ASN A 360 -72.31 43.09 -44.27
CA ASN A 360 -71.81 43.51 -45.57
C ASN A 360 -72.65 42.88 -46.70
N ASN A 361 -73.04 41.62 -46.57
CA ASN A 361 -73.95 40.96 -47.52
C ASN A 361 -75.38 41.56 -47.48
N GLU A 362 -75.86 42.01 -46.32
CA GLU A 362 -77.12 42.75 -46.17
C GLU A 362 -77.03 44.13 -46.83
N LEU A 363 -76.00 44.94 -46.53
CA LEU A 363 -75.75 46.22 -47.19
C LEU A 363 -75.55 46.08 -48.70
N MET A 364 -74.94 45.00 -49.18
CA MET A 364 -74.84 44.69 -50.61
C MET A 364 -76.19 44.30 -51.23
N ARG A 365 -77.08 43.60 -50.51
CA ARG A 365 -78.46 43.36 -50.96
C ARG A 365 -79.27 44.65 -51.00
N GLU A 366 -79.16 45.51 -49.98
CA GLU A 366 -79.81 46.82 -49.94
C GLU A 366 -79.31 47.73 -51.05
N LYS A 367 -77.98 47.78 -51.28
CA LYS A 367 -77.37 48.49 -52.41
C LYS A 367 -77.91 47.95 -53.73
N ASN A 368 -77.90 46.64 -53.95
CA ASN A 368 -78.42 46.04 -55.19
C ASN A 368 -79.92 46.34 -55.40
N LYS A 369 -80.72 46.42 -54.32
CA LYS A 369 -82.12 46.84 -54.36
C LYS A 369 -82.26 48.31 -54.74
N LEU A 370 -81.46 49.20 -54.14
CA LEU A 370 -81.46 50.63 -54.47
C LEU A 370 -80.93 50.90 -55.89
N ASP A 371 -79.92 50.16 -56.34
CA ASP A 371 -79.44 50.18 -57.72
C ASP A 371 -80.53 49.70 -58.69
N TYR A 372 -81.32 48.68 -58.32
CA TYR A 372 -82.47 48.23 -59.12
C TYR A 372 -83.61 49.28 -59.14
N GLU A 373 -83.95 49.87 -57.99
CA GLU A 373 -84.95 50.94 -57.89
C GLU A 373 -84.52 52.18 -58.69
N LEU A 374 -83.25 52.59 -58.59
CA LEU A 374 -82.66 53.65 -59.42
C LEU A 374 -82.76 53.31 -60.92
N ASN A 375 -82.41 52.10 -61.34
CA ASN A 375 -82.57 51.67 -62.73
C ASN A 375 -84.04 51.70 -63.18
N GLN A 376 -85.00 51.34 -62.32
CA GLN A 376 -86.42 51.45 -62.60
C GLN A 376 -86.91 52.90 -62.70
N TYR A 377 -86.41 53.80 -61.86
CA TYR A 377 -86.70 55.24 -61.98
C TYR A 377 -86.04 55.87 -63.21
N THR A 378 -84.80 55.49 -63.55
CA THR A 378 -84.11 55.93 -64.77
C THR A 378 -84.87 55.50 -66.01
N LYS A 379 -85.30 54.24 -66.11
CA LYS A 379 -86.15 53.76 -67.22
C LYS A 379 -87.50 54.47 -67.30
N LYS A 380 -88.12 54.81 -66.16
CA LYS A 380 -89.35 55.61 -66.13
C LYS A 380 -89.12 57.04 -66.62
N MET A 381 -87.97 57.65 -66.30
CA MET A 381 -87.60 58.96 -66.84
C MET A 381 -87.30 58.88 -68.33
N GLU A 382 -86.56 57.86 -68.80
CA GLU A 382 -86.29 57.59 -70.22
C GLU A 382 -87.58 57.42 -71.03
N VAL A 383 -88.57 56.69 -70.50
CA VAL A 383 -89.91 56.56 -71.12
C VAL A 383 -90.66 57.90 -71.11
N LEU A 384 -90.64 58.67 -70.02
CA LEU A 384 -91.29 59.99 -69.95
C LEU A 384 -90.58 61.04 -70.84
N GLU A 385 -89.28 60.90 -71.07
CA GLU A 385 -88.51 61.71 -72.01
C GLU A 385 -88.78 61.31 -73.46
N ALA A 386 -88.94 60.00 -73.73
CA ALA A 386 -89.41 59.52 -75.04
C ALA A 386 -90.87 59.92 -75.33
N ASP A 387 -91.75 59.94 -74.33
CA ASP A 387 -93.13 60.44 -74.47
C ASP A 387 -93.16 61.95 -74.64
N ARG A 388 -92.33 62.71 -73.91
CA ARG A 388 -92.11 64.14 -74.20
C ARG A 388 -91.56 64.39 -75.59
N ALA A 389 -90.66 63.53 -76.09
CA ALA A 389 -90.15 63.62 -77.45
C ALA A 389 -91.27 63.39 -78.47
N ARG A 390 -92.06 62.31 -78.32
CA ARG A 390 -93.24 62.03 -79.14
C ARG A 390 -94.28 63.14 -79.09
N ASP A 391 -94.55 63.72 -77.92
CA ASP A 391 -95.47 64.85 -77.78
C ASP A 391 -94.87 66.13 -78.39
N SER A 392 -93.56 66.33 -78.36
CA SER A 392 -92.90 67.45 -79.05
C SER A 392 -92.91 67.27 -80.57
N GLU A 393 -92.70 66.06 -81.09
CA GLU A 393 -92.86 65.70 -82.50
C GLU A 393 -94.32 65.85 -82.94
N ARG A 394 -95.27 65.52 -82.05
CA ARG A 394 -96.72 65.72 -82.27
C ARG A 394 -97.10 67.20 -82.28
N ILE A 395 -96.53 68.00 -81.39
CA ILE A 395 -96.72 69.46 -81.38
C ILE A 395 -96.11 70.06 -82.64
N GLN A 396 -94.86 69.73 -82.96
CA GLN A 396 -94.19 70.21 -84.17
C GLN A 396 -94.96 69.83 -85.44
N SER A 397 -95.40 68.58 -85.57
CA SER A 397 -96.22 68.18 -86.72
C SER A 397 -97.62 68.81 -86.74
N LEU A 398 -98.20 69.18 -85.59
CA LEU A 398 -99.44 70.00 -85.54
C LEU A 398 -99.18 71.47 -85.86
N GLU A 399 -98.01 72.01 -85.55
CA GLU A 399 -97.54 73.34 -85.97
C GLU A 399 -97.27 73.36 -87.47
N ASP A 400 -96.62 72.33 -88.03
CA ASP A 400 -96.46 72.11 -89.46
C ASP A 400 -97.83 72.01 -90.16
N HIS A 401 -98.78 71.22 -89.63
CA HIS A 401 -100.15 71.16 -90.17
C HIS A 401 -100.90 72.50 -90.05
N LEU A 402 -100.60 73.35 -89.06
CA LEU A 402 -101.14 74.71 -88.96
C LEU A 402 -100.52 75.64 -90.01
N GLN A 403 -99.23 75.48 -90.29
CA GLN A 403 -98.50 76.20 -91.33
C GLN A 403 -98.94 75.78 -92.74
N GLU A 404 -99.19 74.49 -92.96
CA GLU A 404 -99.83 73.95 -94.18
C GLU A 404 -101.29 74.38 -94.32
N ALA A 405 -102.06 74.43 -93.22
CA ALA A 405 -103.45 74.93 -93.24
C ALA A 405 -103.53 76.44 -93.56
N GLN A 406 -102.46 77.21 -93.35
CA GLN A 406 -102.34 78.59 -93.81
C GLN A 406 -101.94 78.70 -95.31
N LEU A 407 -101.55 77.59 -95.95
CA LEU A 407 -101.01 77.53 -97.32
C LEU A 407 -101.63 76.36 -98.14
N GLY A 408 -102.91 76.07 -97.93
CA GLY A 408 -103.52 74.83 -98.42
C GLY A 408 -103.85 74.78 -99.92
N MET A 409 -103.86 73.56 -100.49
CA MET A 409 -104.81 73.15 -101.54
C MET A 409 -104.80 71.63 -101.83
N THR A 410 -105.99 71.03 -101.75
CA THR A 410 -106.51 69.85 -102.50
C THR A 410 -105.92 68.44 -102.34
N SER A 411 -106.83 67.51 -101.95
CA SER A 411 -106.95 66.11 -102.41
C SER A 411 -105.92 65.05 -101.97
N VAL A 412 -106.23 63.77 -101.72
CA VAL A 412 -107.40 62.94 -101.31
C VAL A 412 -106.99 61.46 -101.52
N GLU A 413 -107.50 60.53 -100.70
CA GLU A 413 -107.50 59.05 -100.89
C GLU A 413 -106.18 58.22 -100.80
N ARG A 414 -105.91 57.79 -99.56
CA ARG A 414 -105.64 56.40 -99.07
C ARG A 414 -106.50 55.30 -99.76
N PRO A 415 -106.46 53.98 -99.37
CA PRO A 415 -105.51 53.15 -98.57
C PRO A 415 -105.05 51.85 -99.33
N VAL A 416 -104.41 50.76 -98.81
CA VAL A 416 -104.89 49.69 -97.87
C VAL A 416 -103.80 48.60 -97.61
N LEU A 417 -103.43 48.38 -96.33
CA LEU A 417 -103.04 47.10 -95.64
C LEU A 417 -101.90 46.20 -96.23
N GLN A 418 -101.43 45.09 -95.63
CA GLN A 418 -101.81 44.18 -94.51
C GLN A 418 -100.53 43.40 -94.08
N ARG A 419 -100.30 42.73 -92.92
CA ARG A 419 -100.91 42.38 -91.59
C ARG A 419 -99.68 42.07 -90.66
N THR A 420 -99.64 41.94 -89.33
CA THR A 420 -100.57 41.86 -88.16
C THR A 420 -100.19 42.95 -87.11
N VAL A 421 -100.57 43.07 -85.81
CA VAL A 421 -101.27 42.31 -84.74
C VAL A 421 -100.55 41.08 -84.09
N SER A 422 -100.72 40.72 -82.81
CA SER A 422 -101.48 41.34 -81.69
C SER A 422 -100.89 41.01 -80.30
N ASN A 423 -100.92 42.02 -79.43
CA ASN A 423 -101.21 42.06 -78.00
C ASN A 423 -100.49 41.20 -76.94
N ASP A 424 -100.12 41.94 -75.91
CA ASP A 424 -99.77 41.59 -74.53
C ASP A 424 -100.88 40.87 -73.74
N THR A 425 -100.46 40.12 -72.72
CA THR A 425 -101.12 40.02 -71.40
C THR A 425 -100.05 39.80 -70.32
N ASP A 426 -100.00 40.65 -69.29
CA ASP A 426 -99.17 40.45 -68.09
C ASP A 426 -99.82 39.45 -67.11
N ASP A 427 -99.00 38.55 -66.55
CA ASP A 427 -99.04 37.99 -65.18
C ASP A 427 -97.96 36.86 -65.07
N MET A 428 -97.47 36.40 -63.92
CA MET A 428 -97.06 37.01 -62.64
C MET A 428 -96.55 35.85 -61.74
N GLU A 429 -95.30 35.92 -61.23
CA GLU A 429 -94.76 35.00 -60.19
C GLU A 429 -94.65 33.49 -60.61
N LEU A 430 -93.94 32.56 -59.95
CA LEU A 430 -92.95 32.57 -58.85
C LEU A 430 -91.92 31.42 -59.07
N ASP A 431 -90.80 31.44 -58.34
CA ASP A 431 -89.87 30.33 -57.97
C ASP A 431 -89.46 29.22 -58.97
N ASP A 432 -88.15 28.99 -59.10
CA ASP A 432 -87.59 27.67 -59.47
C ASP A 432 -86.57 27.19 -58.43
N TYR A 433 -86.95 26.12 -57.72
CA TYR A 433 -86.03 25.19 -57.07
C TYR A 433 -86.55 23.74 -57.23
N ASN A 434 -85.94 23.01 -58.17
CA ASN A 434 -85.43 21.64 -57.96
C ASN A 434 -86.40 20.41 -58.06
N LEU A 435 -85.97 19.42 -58.87
CA LEU A 435 -86.14 17.95 -58.70
C LEU A 435 -87.48 17.22 -59.04
N ASN A 436 -87.56 16.61 -60.25
CA ASN A 436 -87.98 15.20 -60.56
C ASN A 436 -87.92 15.02 -62.11
N ASP A 437 -87.44 13.96 -62.76
CA ASP A 437 -87.58 12.48 -62.68
C ASP A 437 -88.69 11.86 -63.57
N SER A 438 -88.34 10.74 -64.21
CA SER A 438 -89.19 9.71 -64.84
C SER A 438 -90.21 10.07 -65.95
N LEU A 439 -89.76 10.18 -67.21
CA LEU A 439 -90.57 9.75 -68.38
C LEU A 439 -89.77 9.42 -69.68
N GLU A 440 -88.58 8.78 -69.61
CA GLU A 440 -87.79 8.45 -70.83
C GLU A 440 -87.25 7.00 -70.90
N ASP A 441 -87.93 6.05 -70.26
CA ASP A 441 -87.49 4.64 -70.15
C ASP A 441 -88.42 3.65 -70.89
N SER A 442 -88.70 3.90 -72.18
CA SER A 442 -89.58 3.03 -72.99
C SER A 442 -89.12 2.77 -74.44
N LEU A 443 -87.98 3.31 -74.88
CA LEU A 443 -87.48 3.11 -76.27
C LEU A 443 -86.01 2.69 -76.38
N LYS A 444 -85.33 2.37 -75.27
CA LYS A 444 -83.89 2.04 -75.24
C LYS A 444 -83.59 0.57 -74.92
N GLU A 445 -84.57 -0.23 -74.51
CA GLU A 445 -84.32 -1.55 -73.89
C GLU A 445 -83.68 -2.62 -74.79
N SER A 446 -83.99 -2.64 -76.10
CA SER A 446 -83.51 -3.68 -77.03
C SER A 446 -81.98 -3.75 -77.09
N ASN A 447 -81.32 -2.68 -77.55
CA ASN A 447 -79.84 -2.65 -77.65
C ASN A 447 -79.14 -2.52 -76.28
N VAL A 448 -79.84 -1.99 -75.27
CA VAL A 448 -79.26 -1.78 -73.93
C VAL A 448 -79.24 -3.06 -73.09
N THR A 449 -80.07 -4.07 -73.35
CA THR A 449 -79.97 -5.36 -72.63
C THR A 449 -78.71 -6.14 -73.00
N GLU A 450 -78.35 -6.21 -74.28
CA GLU A 450 -77.13 -6.87 -74.74
C GLU A 450 -75.87 -6.12 -74.27
N LEU A 451 -75.86 -4.79 -74.32
CA LEU A 451 -74.79 -3.97 -73.74
C LEU A 451 -74.74 -4.02 -72.21
N LYS A 452 -75.87 -4.13 -71.49
CA LYS A 452 -75.88 -4.40 -70.04
C LYS A 452 -75.37 -5.81 -69.73
N LEU A 453 -75.54 -6.79 -70.61
CA LEU A 453 -74.99 -8.15 -70.45
C LEU A 453 -73.50 -8.22 -70.74
N SER A 454 -72.99 -7.57 -71.79
CA SER A 454 -71.55 -7.48 -72.06
C SER A 454 -70.85 -6.67 -70.98
N LYS A 455 -71.40 -5.50 -70.58
CA LYS A 455 -70.91 -4.71 -69.45
C LYS A 455 -70.89 -5.53 -68.16
N ARG A 456 -71.95 -6.26 -67.81
CA ARG A 456 -71.95 -7.13 -66.61
C ARG A 456 -71.10 -8.39 -66.74
N ARG A 457 -70.72 -8.83 -67.94
CA ARG A 457 -69.68 -9.85 -68.13
C ARG A 457 -68.31 -9.24 -67.84
N LEU A 458 -67.96 -8.15 -68.52
CA LEU A 458 -66.71 -7.41 -68.31
C LEU A 458 -66.55 -6.90 -66.87
N GLU A 459 -67.61 -6.45 -66.20
CA GLU A 459 -67.57 -6.05 -64.78
C GLU A 459 -67.32 -7.25 -63.85
N ARG A 460 -67.86 -8.44 -64.16
CA ARG A 460 -67.52 -9.66 -63.43
C ARG A 460 -66.11 -10.13 -63.73
N GLU A 461 -65.67 -10.04 -64.98
CA GLU A 461 -64.35 -10.46 -65.46
C GLU A 461 -63.24 -9.54 -64.92
N ILE A 462 -63.48 -8.22 -64.88
CA ILE A 462 -62.64 -7.24 -64.17
C ILE A 462 -62.69 -7.47 -62.66
N LYS A 463 -63.81 -7.94 -62.10
CA LYS A 463 -63.91 -8.25 -60.67
C LYS A 463 -63.16 -9.54 -60.33
N THR A 464 -63.30 -10.62 -61.10
CA THR A 464 -62.55 -11.87 -60.91
C THR A 464 -61.07 -11.64 -61.17
N LEU A 465 -60.67 -10.87 -62.19
CA LEU A 465 -59.27 -10.50 -62.40
C LEU A 465 -58.71 -9.63 -61.27
N LYS A 466 -59.51 -8.73 -60.67
CA LYS A 466 -59.11 -7.99 -59.46
C LYS A 466 -59.03 -8.87 -58.22
N GLU A 467 -59.91 -9.86 -58.09
CA GLU A 467 -59.90 -10.84 -56.99
C GLU A 467 -58.76 -11.85 -57.17
N GLU A 468 -58.40 -12.24 -58.39
CA GLU A 468 -57.19 -12.99 -58.74
C GLU A 468 -55.92 -12.16 -58.58
N HIS A 469 -55.94 -10.85 -58.78
CA HIS A 469 -54.78 -9.99 -58.48
C HIS A 469 -54.63 -9.70 -56.98
N ALA A 470 -55.73 -9.70 -56.22
CA ALA A 470 -55.73 -9.56 -54.77
C ALA A 470 -55.35 -10.88 -54.05
N ALA A 471 -55.85 -12.03 -54.52
CA ALA A 471 -55.44 -13.36 -54.06
C ALA A 471 -54.05 -13.74 -54.59
N GLY A 472 -53.71 -13.31 -55.81
CA GLY A 472 -52.39 -13.36 -56.43
C GLY A 472 -51.38 -12.34 -55.88
N ARG A 473 -51.59 -11.87 -54.63
CA ARG A 473 -50.56 -11.16 -53.87
C ARG A 473 -49.46 -12.15 -53.50
N ASN A 474 -48.57 -12.41 -54.48
CA ASN A 474 -47.54 -13.44 -54.43
C ASN A 474 -46.87 -13.51 -53.05
N PRO A 475 -46.56 -14.71 -52.50
CA PRO A 475 -45.84 -14.81 -51.23
C PRO A 475 -44.50 -14.08 -51.30
N LYS A 476 -43.87 -14.04 -52.49
CA LYS A 476 -42.68 -13.21 -52.75
C LYS A 476 -42.93 -11.71 -52.61
N THR A 477 -44.10 -11.19 -53.01
CA THR A 477 -44.47 -9.78 -52.83
C THR A 477 -44.78 -9.46 -51.36
N VAL A 478 -45.44 -10.38 -50.64
CA VAL A 478 -45.68 -10.23 -49.19
C VAL A 478 -44.37 -10.27 -48.41
N VAL A 479 -43.47 -11.21 -48.71
CA VAL A 479 -42.13 -11.29 -48.11
C VAL A 479 -41.26 -10.10 -48.50
N LEU A 480 -41.31 -9.62 -49.75
CA LEU A 480 -40.62 -8.38 -50.14
C LEU A 480 -41.18 -7.15 -49.44
N GLN A 481 -42.48 -7.11 -49.13
CA GLN A 481 -43.07 -6.02 -48.38
C GLN A 481 -42.68 -6.07 -46.90
N HIS A 482 -42.70 -7.25 -46.26
CA HIS A 482 -42.13 -7.41 -44.91
C HIS A 482 -40.64 -7.07 -44.85
N LEU A 483 -39.84 -7.53 -45.84
CA LEU A 483 -38.41 -7.22 -45.91
C LEU A 483 -38.17 -5.72 -46.18
N LEU A 484 -39.05 -5.04 -46.91
CA LEU A 484 -39.02 -3.58 -47.09
C LEU A 484 -39.43 -2.85 -45.81
N ASP A 485 -40.45 -3.31 -45.11
CA ASP A 485 -40.92 -2.73 -43.84
C ASP A 485 -39.88 -2.92 -42.72
N ASP A 486 -39.21 -4.08 -42.66
CA ASP A 486 -38.12 -4.36 -41.73
C ASP A 486 -36.81 -3.65 -42.13
N ALA A 487 -36.51 -3.52 -43.43
CA ALA A 487 -35.42 -2.65 -43.89
C ALA A 487 -35.69 -1.16 -43.59
N ASN A 488 -36.94 -0.71 -43.68
CA ASN A 488 -37.36 0.64 -43.28
C ASN A 488 -37.31 0.82 -41.76
N ARG A 489 -37.67 -0.20 -40.96
CA ARG A 489 -37.50 -0.18 -39.49
C ARG A 489 -36.03 -0.08 -39.11
N LEU A 490 -35.17 -0.90 -39.72
CA LEU A 490 -33.72 -0.84 -39.51
C LEU A 490 -33.16 0.51 -39.98
N LYS A 491 -33.58 1.03 -41.13
CA LYS A 491 -33.20 2.36 -41.61
C LYS A 491 -33.62 3.45 -40.62
N ASN A 492 -34.85 3.42 -40.12
CA ASN A 492 -35.33 4.39 -39.13
C ASN A 492 -34.59 4.26 -37.78
N GLN A 493 -34.18 3.04 -37.38
CA GLN A 493 -33.32 2.82 -36.23
C GLN A 493 -31.91 3.37 -36.48
N PHE A 494 -31.30 3.15 -37.65
CA PHE A 494 -30.01 3.72 -37.99
C PHE A 494 -30.07 5.25 -38.13
N GLU A 495 -31.15 5.82 -38.66
CA GLU A 495 -31.36 7.28 -38.72
C GLU A 495 -31.56 7.87 -37.32
N LYS A 496 -32.30 7.20 -36.43
CA LYS A 496 -32.41 7.60 -35.02
C LYS A 496 -31.06 7.51 -34.30
N ASN A 497 -30.35 6.39 -34.43
CA ASN A 497 -29.05 6.19 -33.81
C ASN A 497 -28.00 7.16 -34.39
N TYR A 498 -28.07 7.51 -35.67
CA TYR A 498 -27.21 8.52 -36.29
C TYR A 498 -27.56 9.94 -35.79
N LEU A 499 -28.83 10.24 -35.57
CA LEU A 499 -29.25 11.50 -34.95
C LEU A 499 -28.78 11.58 -33.48
N GLU A 500 -28.90 10.49 -32.72
CA GLU A 500 -28.43 10.39 -31.34
C GLU A 500 -26.90 10.50 -31.27
N VAL A 501 -26.14 9.78 -32.11
CA VAL A 501 -24.68 9.91 -32.22
C VAL A 501 -24.27 11.30 -32.72
N SER A 502 -25.04 11.96 -33.58
CA SER A 502 -24.78 13.36 -33.94
C SER A 502 -25.03 14.29 -32.76
N GLN A 503 -26.09 14.09 -31.98
CA GLN A 503 -26.36 14.87 -30.77
C GLN A 503 -25.29 14.64 -29.70
N GLU A 504 -24.87 13.40 -29.46
CA GLU A 504 -23.74 13.06 -28.59
C GLU A 504 -22.44 13.69 -29.09
N ARG A 505 -22.17 13.66 -30.40
CA ARG A 505 -21.00 14.31 -31.00
C ARG A 505 -21.07 15.83 -30.86
N ASP A 506 -22.24 16.44 -31.02
CA ASP A 506 -22.43 17.89 -30.93
C ASP A 506 -22.37 18.35 -29.45
N ILE A 507 -22.86 17.53 -28.52
CA ILE A 507 -22.65 17.67 -27.07
C ILE A 507 -21.17 17.54 -26.75
N LEU A 508 -20.48 16.48 -27.19
CA LEU A 508 -19.04 16.29 -27.01
C LEU A 508 -18.21 17.40 -27.66
N GLN A 509 -18.67 17.99 -28.77
CA GLN A 509 -18.05 19.15 -29.39
C GLN A 509 -18.32 20.43 -28.57
N SER A 510 -19.47 20.55 -27.92
CA SER A 510 -19.78 21.63 -26.97
C SER A 510 -19.03 21.47 -25.64
N ASP A 511 -18.82 20.25 -25.15
CA ASP A 511 -17.98 19.93 -23.99
C ASP A 511 -16.51 20.13 -24.34
N MET A 512 -16.04 19.74 -25.53
CA MET A 512 -14.72 20.09 -26.04
C MET A 512 -14.54 21.59 -26.24
N ALA A 513 -15.59 22.34 -26.59
CA ALA A 513 -15.56 23.80 -26.62
C ALA A 513 -15.52 24.39 -25.20
N ARG A 514 -16.30 23.87 -24.25
CA ARG A 514 -16.28 24.26 -22.83
C ARG A 514 -14.99 23.84 -22.13
N ILE A 515 -14.31 22.79 -22.60
CA ILE A 515 -12.96 22.39 -22.18
C ILE A 515 -11.91 23.25 -22.90
N ARG A 516 -12.12 23.72 -24.13
CA ARG A 516 -11.23 24.70 -24.78
C ARG A 516 -11.35 26.12 -24.22
N GLN A 517 -12.51 26.47 -23.64
CA GLN A 517 -12.76 27.69 -22.86
C GLN A 517 -12.50 27.48 -21.35
N GLY A 518 -12.36 26.22 -20.92
CA GLY A 518 -12.15 25.80 -19.52
C GLY A 518 -10.72 25.33 -19.22
N ILE A 519 -9.91 25.06 -20.25
CA ILE A 519 -8.49 25.38 -20.25
C ILE A 519 -8.45 26.88 -19.98
N PRO A 520 -8.06 27.32 -18.78
CA PRO A 520 -8.29 28.70 -18.40
C PRO A 520 -7.30 29.60 -19.13
N ASP A 521 -7.63 30.89 -19.23
CA ASP A 521 -6.68 31.93 -19.64
C ASP A 521 -5.37 31.83 -18.83
N SER A 522 -5.40 31.28 -17.61
CA SER A 522 -4.26 30.81 -16.82
C SER A 522 -3.10 30.16 -17.62
N LEU A 523 -3.31 29.47 -18.74
CA LEU A 523 -2.18 28.91 -19.52
C LEU A 523 -1.56 29.93 -20.51
N LEU A 524 -2.36 30.89 -20.99
CA LEU A 524 -1.88 32.05 -21.76
C LEU A 524 -1.28 33.11 -20.83
N ASP A 525 -1.93 33.37 -19.69
CA ASP A 525 -1.47 34.19 -18.57
C ASP A 525 -0.25 33.55 -17.89
N GLN A 526 -0.10 32.22 -17.80
CA GLN A 526 1.19 31.61 -17.45
C GLN A 526 2.25 31.91 -18.50
N SER A 527 1.90 32.06 -19.79
CA SER A 527 2.86 32.48 -20.82
C SER A 527 3.22 33.97 -20.68
N GLU A 528 2.27 34.86 -20.37
CA GLU A 528 2.51 36.30 -20.16
C GLU A 528 3.18 36.58 -18.80
N HIS A 529 2.84 35.83 -17.75
CA HIS A 529 3.49 35.86 -16.45
C HIS A 529 4.89 35.24 -16.51
N THR A 530 5.11 34.15 -17.27
CA THR A 530 6.47 33.64 -17.53
C THR A 530 7.28 34.59 -18.41
N LEU A 531 6.66 35.27 -19.37
CA LEU A 531 7.31 36.27 -20.22
C LEU A 531 7.67 37.53 -19.41
N SER A 532 6.77 38.02 -18.56
CA SER A 532 7.00 39.18 -17.70
C SER A 532 7.94 38.85 -16.54
N LEU A 533 7.92 37.64 -15.97
CA LEU A 533 8.96 37.16 -15.05
C LEU A 533 10.32 37.03 -15.75
N ARG A 534 10.38 36.59 -17.01
CA ARG A 534 11.63 36.59 -17.80
C ARG A 534 12.12 38.00 -18.11
N LEU A 535 11.23 38.93 -18.49
CA LEU A 535 11.58 40.33 -18.72
C LEU A 535 12.03 41.02 -17.42
N HIS A 536 11.34 40.74 -16.30
CA HIS A 536 11.71 41.25 -14.98
C HIS A 536 13.04 40.65 -14.51
N SER A 537 13.29 39.36 -14.71
CA SER A 537 14.59 38.72 -14.47
C SER A 537 15.70 39.34 -15.33
N ASN A 538 15.42 39.63 -16.60
CA ASN A 538 16.36 40.29 -17.51
C ASN A 538 16.65 41.76 -17.10
N ASP A 539 15.66 42.48 -16.57
CA ASP A 539 15.84 43.83 -16.02
C ASP A 539 16.51 43.81 -14.64
N LEU A 540 16.28 42.79 -13.82
CA LEU A 540 17.04 42.54 -12.59
C LEU A 540 18.50 42.20 -12.91
N GLU A 541 18.78 41.41 -13.95
CA GLU A 541 20.13 41.20 -14.45
C GLU A 541 20.80 42.50 -14.93
N LYS A 542 20.08 43.38 -15.63
CA LYS A 542 20.59 44.72 -16.01
C LYS A 542 20.84 45.59 -14.79
N GLN A 543 19.98 45.53 -13.78
CA GLN A 543 20.18 46.22 -12.51
C GLN A 543 21.37 45.67 -11.72
N ILE A 544 21.59 44.35 -11.72
CA ILE A 544 22.78 43.72 -11.11
C ILE A 544 24.04 44.12 -11.89
N LYS A 545 24.01 44.12 -13.23
CA LYS A 545 25.15 44.55 -14.07
C LYS A 545 25.48 46.04 -13.85
N SER A 546 24.48 46.92 -13.82
CA SER A 546 24.70 48.35 -13.53
C SER A 546 25.09 48.63 -12.07
N LEU A 547 24.58 47.86 -11.10
CA LEU A 547 25.04 47.93 -9.71
C LEU A 547 26.50 47.47 -9.59
N ASN A 548 26.88 46.35 -10.22
CA ASN A 548 28.27 45.88 -10.25
C ASN A 548 29.20 46.88 -10.95
N GLU A 549 28.74 47.56 -12.01
CA GLU A 549 29.46 48.69 -12.59
C GLU A 549 29.61 49.87 -11.61
N THR A 550 28.58 50.19 -10.81
CA THR A 550 28.71 51.25 -9.78
C THR A 550 29.59 50.81 -8.63
N ILE A 551 29.61 49.53 -8.27
CA ILE A 551 30.53 48.96 -7.27
C ILE A 551 31.96 49.06 -7.79
N ALA A 552 32.26 48.63 -9.02
CA ALA A 552 33.58 48.80 -9.60
C ALA A 552 34.02 50.28 -9.70
N LYS A 553 33.10 51.20 -10.01
CA LYS A 553 33.37 52.66 -10.01
C LYS A 553 33.53 53.24 -8.59
N LEU A 554 32.95 52.60 -7.57
CA LEU A 554 33.15 52.94 -6.16
C LEU A 554 34.46 52.34 -5.64
N GLU A 555 34.80 51.09 -5.96
CA GLU A 555 36.09 50.44 -5.67
C GLU A 555 37.26 51.21 -6.30
N GLN A 556 37.12 51.65 -7.55
CA GLN A 556 38.08 52.57 -8.16
C GLN A 556 38.21 53.89 -7.36
N ARG A 557 37.10 54.47 -6.88
CA ARG A 557 37.12 55.68 -6.05
C ARG A 557 37.65 55.47 -4.62
N LEU A 558 37.45 54.28 -4.06
CA LEU A 558 38.02 53.82 -2.80
C LEU A 558 39.55 53.69 -2.96
N ALA A 559 40.03 53.19 -4.10
CA ALA A 559 41.45 53.13 -4.47
C ALA A 559 42.05 54.52 -4.83
N GLU A 560 41.25 55.46 -5.34
CA GLU A 560 41.65 56.88 -5.54
C GLU A 560 41.81 57.68 -4.23
N GLY A 561 41.55 57.07 -3.07
CA GLY A 561 42.07 57.57 -1.78
C GLY A 561 41.44 58.86 -1.23
N ARG A 562 40.24 59.25 -1.67
CA ARG A 562 39.53 60.43 -1.12
C ARG A 562 38.54 60.05 -0.03
N TYR A 563 39.00 60.09 1.22
CA TYR A 563 38.19 59.87 2.41
C TYR A 563 38.36 61.03 3.40
N GLU A 564 37.28 61.77 3.66
CA GLU A 564 37.04 62.42 4.96
C GLU A 564 35.56 62.86 5.06
N GLU A 565 34.98 63.42 3.99
CA GLU A 565 33.59 63.92 3.96
C GLU A 565 32.52 62.87 3.55
N GLY A 566 32.79 61.58 3.71
CA GLY A 566 31.94 60.51 3.13
C GLY A 566 31.48 59.38 4.06
N MET A 567 31.96 59.29 5.30
CA MET A 567 31.84 58.06 6.08
C MET A 567 30.41 57.69 6.49
N ASP A 568 29.63 58.63 7.03
CA ASP A 568 28.22 58.40 7.37
C ASP A 568 27.36 58.18 6.11
N ASP A 569 27.72 58.84 5.01
CA ASP A 569 27.03 58.72 3.74
C ASP A 569 27.32 57.36 3.05
N ILE A 570 28.47 56.74 3.33
CA ILE A 570 28.80 55.35 2.97
C ILE A 570 28.07 54.38 3.92
N ARG A 571 28.03 54.67 5.22
CA ARG A 571 27.37 53.83 6.23
C ARG A 571 25.86 53.70 5.98
N ASN A 572 25.18 54.82 5.76
CA ASN A 572 23.75 54.85 5.40
C ASN A 572 23.47 54.09 4.09
N LYS A 573 24.40 54.12 3.12
CA LYS A 573 24.28 53.32 1.89
C LYS A 573 24.53 51.83 2.14
N HIS A 574 25.46 51.47 3.02
CA HIS A 574 25.69 50.09 3.43
C HIS A 574 24.46 49.52 4.15
N ASP A 575 23.89 50.23 5.12
CA ASP A 575 22.68 49.82 5.85
C ASP A 575 21.47 49.67 4.90
N ALA A 576 21.34 50.55 3.89
CA ALA A 576 20.31 50.45 2.85
C ALA A 576 20.55 49.27 1.89
N ILE A 577 21.80 48.95 1.54
CA ILE A 577 22.17 47.77 0.75
C ILE A 577 21.89 46.49 1.55
N ASP A 578 22.20 46.48 2.84
CA ASP A 578 21.94 45.36 3.76
C ASP A 578 20.44 45.06 3.88
N GLN A 579 19.61 46.09 4.03
CA GLN A 579 18.15 45.96 4.02
C GLN A 579 17.65 45.46 2.66
N LYS A 580 18.23 45.92 1.55
CA LYS A 580 17.90 45.42 0.21
C LYS A 580 18.33 43.97 -0.01
N SER A 581 19.48 43.54 0.51
CA SER A 581 19.92 42.13 0.46
C SER A 581 18.94 41.23 1.20
N LYS A 582 18.62 41.58 2.46
CA LYS A 582 17.65 40.85 3.29
C LYS A 582 16.26 40.76 2.65
N TYR A 583 15.81 41.82 1.96
CA TYR A 583 14.57 41.81 1.19
C TYR A 583 14.63 40.87 -0.03
N LEU A 584 15.75 40.85 -0.77
CA LEU A 584 15.95 39.95 -1.92
C LEU A 584 16.14 38.49 -1.48
N GLU A 585 16.77 38.24 -0.34
CA GLU A 585 16.85 36.93 0.33
C GLU A 585 15.46 36.44 0.75
N GLU A 586 14.59 37.32 1.27
CA GLU A 586 13.21 36.96 1.61
C GLU A 586 12.36 36.72 0.36
N GLN A 587 12.56 37.48 -0.73
CA GLN A 587 11.90 37.23 -2.02
C GLN A 587 12.34 35.92 -2.67
N THR A 588 13.65 35.64 -2.73
CA THR A 588 14.16 34.37 -3.30
C THR A 588 13.74 33.17 -2.45
N LYS A 589 13.66 33.31 -1.12
CA LYS A 589 13.08 32.29 -0.23
C LYS A 589 11.60 32.02 -0.51
N LYS A 590 10.79 33.06 -0.79
CA LYS A 590 9.39 32.89 -1.21
C LYS A 590 9.29 32.22 -2.58
N GLN A 591 10.08 32.65 -3.56
CA GLN A 591 10.15 32.01 -4.87
C GLN A 591 10.55 30.53 -4.79
N LEU A 592 11.48 30.16 -3.90
CA LEU A 592 11.82 28.75 -3.65
C LEU A 592 10.67 27.97 -2.99
N GLN A 593 9.88 28.59 -2.11
CA GLN A 593 8.67 27.98 -1.55
C GLN A 593 7.58 27.78 -2.62
N ASP A 594 7.39 28.76 -3.51
CA ASP A 594 6.44 28.66 -4.62
C ASP A 594 6.88 27.63 -5.68
N ILE A 595 8.19 27.55 -6.00
CA ILE A 595 8.77 26.51 -6.87
C ILE A 595 8.58 25.12 -6.25
N ASN A 596 8.84 24.94 -4.95
CA ASN A 596 8.63 23.67 -4.27
C ASN A 596 7.14 23.28 -4.23
N LYS A 597 6.23 24.26 -4.09
CA LYS A 597 4.78 24.04 -4.17
C LYS A 597 4.36 23.59 -5.57
N LEU A 598 4.85 24.27 -6.62
CA LEU A 598 4.59 23.92 -8.02
C LEU A 598 5.19 22.56 -8.40
N LEU A 599 6.34 22.18 -7.82
CA LEU A 599 6.93 20.86 -7.99
C LEU A 599 6.04 19.77 -7.36
N LEU A 600 5.55 19.99 -6.13
CA LEU A 600 4.66 19.06 -5.44
C LEU A 600 3.29 18.94 -6.18
N GLU A 601 2.78 20.04 -6.71
CA GLU A 601 1.56 20.06 -7.55
C GLU A 601 1.78 19.33 -8.89
N LYS A 602 2.93 19.55 -9.55
CA LYS A 602 3.35 18.78 -10.74
C LYS A 602 3.42 17.28 -10.44
N ASP A 603 4.07 16.89 -9.34
CA ASP A 603 4.28 15.48 -9.02
C ASP A 603 2.96 14.78 -8.62
N LEU A 604 2.04 15.50 -7.98
CA LEU A 604 0.66 15.06 -7.75
C LEU A 604 -0.10 14.85 -9.08
N LEU A 605 -0.05 15.82 -10.00
CA LEU A 605 -0.65 15.70 -11.33
C LEU A 605 0.00 14.58 -12.16
N GLN A 606 1.30 14.34 -11.98
CA GLN A 606 2.03 13.25 -12.62
C GLN A 606 1.60 11.88 -12.05
N SER A 607 1.37 11.76 -10.74
CA SER A 607 0.77 10.55 -10.12
C SER A 607 -0.63 10.29 -10.68
N GLN A 608 -1.50 11.31 -10.68
CA GLN A 608 -2.86 11.20 -11.24
C GLN A 608 -2.86 10.81 -12.72
N SER A 609 -1.89 11.31 -13.50
CA SER A 609 -1.71 10.92 -14.91
C SER A 609 -1.21 9.48 -15.08
N ILE A 610 -0.47 8.93 -14.13
CA ILE A 610 -0.05 7.52 -14.12
C ILE A 610 -1.25 6.64 -13.73
N GLU A 611 -1.94 6.98 -12.64
CA GLU A 611 -3.15 6.28 -12.18
C GLU A 611 -4.23 6.21 -13.28
N GLN A 612 -4.48 7.31 -14.00
CA GLN A 612 -5.40 7.34 -15.14
C GLN A 612 -4.92 6.46 -16.31
N LYS A 613 -3.60 6.40 -16.55
CA LYS A 613 -3.02 5.55 -17.60
C LYS A 613 -3.12 4.06 -17.24
N ASP A 614 -2.88 3.69 -16.00
CA ASP A 614 -2.99 2.31 -15.53
C ASP A 614 -4.46 1.84 -15.51
N LEU A 615 -5.40 2.73 -15.13
CA LEU A 615 -6.83 2.48 -15.27
C LEU A 615 -7.29 2.35 -16.74
N LEU A 616 -6.61 3.00 -17.69
CA LEU A 616 -6.85 2.79 -19.12
C LEU A 616 -6.26 1.46 -19.60
N LEU A 617 -5.03 1.12 -19.18
CA LEU A 617 -4.38 -0.15 -19.53
C LEU A 617 -5.16 -1.36 -19.00
N GLU A 618 -5.69 -1.32 -17.77
CA GLU A 618 -6.53 -2.41 -17.26
C GLU A 618 -7.90 -2.47 -17.97
N LYS A 619 -8.47 -1.33 -18.37
CA LYS A 619 -9.66 -1.32 -19.25
C LYS A 619 -9.36 -1.89 -20.63
N GLU A 620 -8.20 -1.61 -21.22
CA GLU A 620 -7.79 -2.22 -22.48
C GLU A 620 -7.52 -3.72 -22.33
N ARG A 621 -6.90 -4.15 -21.22
CA ARG A 621 -6.70 -5.56 -20.87
C ARG A 621 -8.04 -6.29 -20.78
N LEU A 622 -8.98 -5.79 -19.97
CA LEU A 622 -10.33 -6.35 -19.82
C LEU A 622 -11.13 -6.33 -21.12
N ASN A 623 -11.00 -5.29 -21.95
CA ASN A 623 -11.65 -5.20 -23.26
C ASN A 623 -11.03 -6.21 -24.26
N SER A 624 -9.71 -6.44 -24.21
CA SER A 624 -9.04 -7.49 -24.99
C SER A 624 -9.43 -8.90 -24.53
N GLU A 625 -9.59 -9.10 -23.22
CA GLU A 625 -10.02 -10.37 -22.60
C GLU A 625 -11.49 -10.66 -22.94
N MET A 626 -12.36 -9.65 -22.91
CA MET A 626 -13.75 -9.75 -23.34
C MET A 626 -13.88 -10.00 -24.85
N LYS A 627 -13.04 -9.40 -25.69
CA LYS A 627 -12.97 -9.70 -27.13
C LYS A 627 -12.45 -11.11 -27.39
N ALA A 628 -11.45 -11.57 -26.65
CA ALA A 628 -10.96 -12.93 -26.74
C ALA A 628 -12.01 -13.96 -26.28
N SER A 629 -12.79 -13.66 -25.23
CA SER A 629 -13.89 -14.52 -24.79
C SER A 629 -15.05 -14.53 -25.79
N LEU A 630 -15.41 -13.39 -26.38
CA LEU A 630 -16.39 -13.29 -27.47
C LEU A 630 -15.96 -14.10 -28.70
N ALA A 631 -14.73 -13.93 -29.18
CA ALA A 631 -14.21 -14.72 -30.30
C ALA A 631 -14.14 -16.23 -29.98
N ALA A 632 -13.83 -16.59 -28.74
CA ALA A 632 -13.86 -17.99 -28.28
C ALA A 632 -15.29 -18.55 -28.08
N PHE A 633 -16.30 -17.69 -28.03
CA PHE A 633 -17.73 -18.04 -27.97
C PHE A 633 -18.31 -18.18 -29.38
N GLU A 634 -18.02 -17.24 -30.29
CA GLU A 634 -18.38 -17.32 -31.72
C GLU A 634 -17.72 -18.52 -32.43
N ALA A 635 -16.52 -18.93 -32.01
CA ALA A 635 -15.78 -20.06 -32.59
C ALA A 635 -16.22 -21.45 -32.08
N LYS A 636 -17.35 -21.57 -31.35
CA LYS A 636 -17.85 -22.85 -30.81
C LYS A 636 -19.37 -22.98 -30.94
N ASP A 637 -19.82 -23.71 -31.96
CA ASP A 637 -21.23 -24.11 -32.16
C ASP A 637 -21.87 -24.71 -30.88
N ASP A 638 -23.16 -24.43 -30.66
CA ASP A 638 -23.99 -24.58 -29.43
C ASP A 638 -23.82 -25.81 -28.50
N GLU A 639 -23.11 -26.87 -28.89
CA GLU A 639 -22.98 -28.10 -28.11
C GLU A 639 -22.35 -27.95 -26.71
N PRO A 640 -21.23 -27.22 -26.49
CA PRO A 640 -20.66 -27.11 -25.15
C PRO A 640 -21.57 -26.31 -24.22
N PHE A 641 -22.38 -25.38 -24.75
CA PHE A 641 -23.34 -24.62 -23.95
C PHE A 641 -24.52 -25.50 -23.52
N LYS A 642 -25.04 -26.38 -24.40
CA LYS A 642 -26.05 -27.38 -24.02
C LYS A 642 -25.52 -28.36 -22.98
N GLN A 643 -24.30 -28.87 -23.16
CA GLN A 643 -23.68 -29.84 -22.23
C GLN A 643 -23.39 -29.19 -20.87
N HIS A 644 -22.88 -27.97 -20.84
CA HIS A 644 -22.64 -27.23 -19.60
C HIS A 644 -23.95 -26.86 -18.88
N ASN A 645 -24.98 -26.43 -19.61
CA ASN A 645 -26.30 -26.13 -19.05
C ASN A 645 -26.98 -27.39 -18.50
N ALA A 646 -26.84 -28.56 -19.16
CA ALA A 646 -27.29 -29.85 -18.62
C ALA A 646 -26.55 -30.24 -17.33
N GLN A 647 -25.23 -30.03 -17.26
CA GLN A 647 -24.44 -30.26 -16.04
C GLN A 647 -24.85 -29.31 -14.91
N LEU A 648 -25.07 -28.02 -15.20
CA LEU A 648 -25.57 -27.04 -14.24
C LEU A 648 -26.97 -27.41 -13.72
N GLN A 649 -27.89 -27.84 -14.59
CA GLN A 649 -29.20 -28.32 -14.17
C GLN A 649 -29.09 -29.56 -13.27
N GLN A 650 -28.19 -30.50 -13.59
CA GLN A 650 -27.93 -31.68 -12.75
C GLN A 650 -27.35 -31.31 -11.37
N GLN A 651 -26.43 -30.35 -11.30
CA GLN A 651 -25.89 -29.81 -10.05
C GLN A 651 -26.96 -29.06 -9.23
N ILE A 652 -27.81 -28.27 -9.88
CA ILE A 652 -28.94 -27.57 -9.24
C ILE A 652 -29.91 -28.58 -8.61
N ILE A 653 -30.23 -29.68 -9.31
CA ILE A 653 -31.08 -30.75 -8.77
C ILE A 653 -30.41 -31.40 -7.54
N GLN A 654 -29.13 -31.76 -7.62
CA GLN A 654 -28.40 -32.34 -6.48
C GLN A 654 -28.33 -31.40 -5.27
N LEU A 655 -28.13 -30.09 -5.49
CA LEU A 655 -28.15 -29.08 -4.42
C LEU A 655 -29.57 -28.89 -3.85
N GLN A 656 -30.62 -28.98 -4.66
CA GLN A 656 -32.01 -28.96 -4.19
C GLN A 656 -32.36 -30.21 -3.37
N GLU A 657 -31.88 -31.40 -3.76
CA GLU A 657 -32.03 -32.64 -2.99
C GLU A 657 -31.29 -32.56 -1.65
N GLN A 658 -30.04 -32.07 -1.63
CA GLN A 658 -29.28 -31.85 -0.40
C GLN A 658 -29.96 -30.82 0.51
N LEU A 659 -30.43 -29.69 -0.03
CA LEU A 659 -31.20 -28.71 0.73
C LEU A 659 -32.53 -29.28 1.23
N HIS A 660 -33.20 -30.15 0.49
CA HIS A 660 -34.40 -30.84 0.95
C HIS A 660 -34.09 -31.79 2.12
N GLU A 661 -33.05 -32.61 1.99
CA GLU A 661 -32.63 -33.55 3.04
C GLU A 661 -32.19 -32.81 4.32
N LEU A 662 -31.45 -31.71 4.18
CA LEU A 662 -31.03 -30.85 5.29
C LEU A 662 -32.25 -30.15 5.95
N ASN A 663 -33.24 -29.71 5.17
CA ASN A 663 -34.51 -29.20 5.70
C ASN A 663 -35.33 -30.28 6.42
N VAL A 664 -35.33 -31.54 5.94
CA VAL A 664 -35.97 -32.67 6.64
C VAL A 664 -35.23 -33.00 7.94
N LYS A 665 -33.90 -33.02 7.94
CA LYS A 665 -33.06 -33.15 9.15
C LYS A 665 -33.35 -32.02 10.14
N HIS A 666 -33.43 -30.78 9.68
CA HIS A 666 -33.72 -29.62 10.53
C HIS A 666 -35.17 -29.62 11.06
N ARG A 667 -36.15 -30.12 10.29
CA ARG A 667 -37.53 -30.32 10.75
C ARG A 667 -37.60 -31.37 11.86
N LYS A 668 -36.96 -32.53 11.67
CA LYS A 668 -36.83 -33.58 12.69
C LYS A 668 -36.12 -33.06 13.94
N ALA A 669 -35.07 -32.25 13.80
CA ALA A 669 -34.39 -31.61 14.93
C ALA A 669 -35.30 -30.62 15.69
N LYS A 670 -36.10 -29.81 14.98
CA LYS A 670 -37.11 -28.93 15.58
C LYS A 670 -38.22 -29.71 16.29
N GLU A 671 -38.65 -30.83 15.74
CA GLU A 671 -39.62 -31.73 16.38
C GLU A 671 -39.03 -32.38 17.63
N PHE A 672 -37.77 -32.82 17.59
CA PHE A 672 -37.04 -33.37 18.74
C PHE A 672 -36.82 -32.33 19.85
N ILE A 673 -36.40 -31.11 19.52
CA ILE A 673 -36.30 -30.00 20.49
C ILE A 673 -37.68 -29.71 21.09
N LYS A 674 -38.75 -29.68 20.29
CA LYS A 674 -40.12 -29.47 20.80
C LYS A 674 -40.61 -30.61 21.69
N GLN A 675 -40.12 -31.84 21.50
CA GLN A 675 -40.36 -32.97 22.42
C GLN A 675 -39.53 -32.83 23.71
N GLN A 676 -38.26 -32.42 23.63
CA GLN A 676 -37.42 -32.13 24.81
C GLN A 676 -37.99 -30.98 25.64
N ASP A 677 -38.37 -29.86 25.03
CA ASP A 677 -39.05 -28.73 25.68
C ASP A 677 -40.36 -29.17 26.35
N LYS A 678 -41.11 -30.08 25.71
CA LYS A 678 -42.31 -30.66 26.31
C LYS A 678 -41.97 -31.47 27.56
N MET A 679 -40.99 -32.38 27.50
CA MET A 679 -40.58 -33.17 28.67
C MET A 679 -39.97 -32.30 29.78
N LEU A 680 -39.19 -31.27 29.45
CA LEU A 680 -38.67 -30.29 30.41
C LEU A 680 -39.80 -29.50 31.08
N LYS A 681 -40.86 -29.17 30.35
CA LYS A 681 -42.03 -28.46 30.87
C LYS A 681 -42.93 -29.36 31.73
N GLU A 682 -43.06 -30.64 31.37
CA GLU A 682 -43.73 -31.66 32.18
C GLU A 682 -42.93 -31.97 33.46
N SER A 683 -41.59 -32.04 33.38
CA SER A 683 -40.69 -32.14 34.54
C SER A 683 -40.84 -30.94 35.48
N LYS A 684 -40.89 -29.71 34.95
CA LYS A 684 -41.11 -28.47 35.74
C LYS A 684 -42.52 -28.33 36.32
N LEU A 685 -43.45 -29.22 35.96
CA LEU A 685 -44.78 -29.33 36.58
C LEU A 685 -44.84 -30.46 37.63
N GLY A 686 -43.79 -31.26 37.77
CA GLY A 686 -43.67 -32.33 38.77
C GLY A 686 -42.76 -32.01 39.96
N ASP A 687 -42.02 -30.90 39.94
CA ASP A 687 -41.04 -30.53 40.98
C ASP A 687 -41.72 -30.12 42.30
N GLN A 688 -41.81 -31.07 43.24
CA GLN A 688 -42.09 -30.80 44.65
C GLN A 688 -40.82 -30.21 45.32
N PRO A 689 -40.89 -29.03 45.97
CA PRO A 689 -39.72 -28.35 46.52
C PRO A 689 -39.29 -28.96 47.88
N GLY A 690 -38.74 -30.18 47.85
CA GLY A 690 -38.20 -30.88 49.01
C GLY A 690 -36.69 -31.05 48.96
N ASN A 691 -36.20 -31.95 48.12
CA ASN A 691 -34.84 -32.49 48.24
C ASN A 691 -33.70 -31.49 47.96
N PHE A 692 -33.90 -30.47 47.12
CA PHE A 692 -32.80 -29.58 46.73
C PHE A 692 -32.42 -28.57 47.83
N ASP A 693 -33.38 -28.00 48.56
CA ASP A 693 -33.07 -27.10 49.68
C ASP A 693 -32.50 -27.86 50.88
N GLU A 694 -32.92 -29.11 51.13
CA GLU A 694 -32.32 -29.96 52.17
C GLU A 694 -30.87 -30.35 51.81
N ALA A 695 -30.58 -30.66 50.55
CA ALA A 695 -29.20 -30.87 50.09
C ALA A 695 -28.33 -29.60 50.19
N ILE A 696 -28.86 -28.43 49.80
CA ILE A 696 -28.15 -27.15 49.85
C ILE A 696 -27.91 -26.70 51.30
N THR A 697 -28.85 -26.93 52.21
CA THR A 697 -28.66 -26.61 53.64
C THR A 697 -27.71 -27.59 54.32
N SER A 698 -27.75 -28.88 53.98
CA SER A 698 -26.78 -29.89 54.44
C SER A 698 -25.35 -29.54 54.03
N LEU A 699 -25.11 -29.22 52.74
CA LEU A 699 -23.78 -28.83 52.26
C LEU A 699 -23.26 -27.52 52.89
N LYS A 700 -24.16 -26.55 53.18
CA LYS A 700 -23.81 -25.34 53.93
C LYS A 700 -23.47 -25.63 55.40
N ALA A 701 -24.14 -26.59 56.02
CA ALA A 701 -23.85 -27.02 57.38
C ALA A 701 -22.51 -27.77 57.46
N GLU A 702 -22.19 -28.65 56.50
CA GLU A 702 -20.87 -29.28 56.46
C GLU A 702 -19.76 -28.24 56.26
N ALA A 703 -19.90 -27.29 55.33
CA ALA A 703 -18.93 -26.23 55.12
C ALA A 703 -18.66 -25.42 56.41
N ALA A 704 -19.73 -25.00 57.12
CA ALA A 704 -19.61 -24.28 58.38
C ALA A 704 -18.92 -25.10 59.48
N LEU A 705 -19.13 -26.42 59.53
CA LEU A 705 -18.43 -27.31 60.46
C LEU A 705 -16.93 -27.42 60.12
N ARG A 706 -16.56 -27.53 58.84
CA ARG A 706 -15.15 -27.53 58.41
C ARG A 706 -14.44 -26.22 58.73
N ASP A 707 -15.11 -25.07 58.58
CA ASP A 707 -14.57 -23.77 58.97
C ASP A 707 -14.35 -23.69 60.49
N GLU A 708 -15.27 -24.23 61.30
CA GLU A 708 -15.12 -24.28 62.76
C GLU A 708 -13.98 -25.23 63.19
N GLU A 709 -13.81 -26.38 62.52
CA GLU A 709 -12.66 -27.28 62.69
C GLU A 709 -11.34 -26.58 62.32
N TYR A 710 -11.31 -25.85 61.21
CA TYR A 710 -10.13 -25.12 60.76
C TYR A 710 -9.72 -24.02 61.76
N GLU A 711 -10.68 -23.31 62.35
CA GLU A 711 -10.44 -22.36 63.44
C GLU A 711 -10.02 -23.03 64.76
N LYS A 712 -10.53 -24.23 65.08
CA LYS A 712 -10.04 -25.03 66.22
C LYS A 712 -8.56 -25.44 66.02
N ILE A 713 -8.20 -25.91 64.82
CA ILE A 713 -6.83 -26.29 64.46
C ILE A 713 -5.90 -25.07 64.49
N LYS A 714 -6.31 -23.91 63.95
CA LYS A 714 -5.56 -22.65 64.07
C LYS A 714 -5.27 -22.26 65.52
N LYS A 715 -6.27 -22.39 66.41
CA LYS A 715 -6.11 -22.08 67.85
C LYS A 715 -5.14 -23.05 68.53
N GLN A 716 -5.25 -24.36 68.28
CA GLN A 716 -4.29 -25.36 68.77
C GLN A 716 -2.86 -25.12 68.25
N LEU A 717 -2.71 -24.73 66.98
CA LEU A 717 -1.42 -24.38 66.39
C LEU A 717 -0.83 -23.10 67.00
N HIS A 718 -1.66 -22.11 67.34
CA HIS A 718 -1.24 -20.90 68.04
C HIS A 718 -0.83 -21.21 69.49
N GLU A 719 -1.60 -22.05 70.19
CA GLU A 719 -1.31 -22.43 71.57
C GLU A 719 -0.02 -23.25 71.69
N THR A 720 0.18 -24.26 70.84
CA THR A 720 1.43 -25.03 70.80
C THR A 720 2.64 -24.14 70.48
N ARG A 721 2.54 -23.21 69.53
CA ARG A 721 3.59 -22.19 69.29
C ARG A 721 3.86 -21.32 70.53
N LEU A 722 2.83 -20.98 71.31
CA LEU A 722 2.97 -20.21 72.55
C LEU A 722 3.62 -21.05 73.67
N GLN A 723 3.26 -22.33 73.78
CA GLN A 723 3.85 -23.29 74.70
C GLN A 723 5.35 -23.49 74.37
N SER A 724 5.71 -23.81 73.13
CA SER A 724 7.10 -23.95 72.70
C SER A 724 7.92 -22.67 72.89
N ARG A 725 7.31 -21.48 72.76
CA ARG A 725 8.00 -20.20 73.08
C ARG A 725 8.27 -20.04 74.58
N ARG A 726 7.36 -20.49 75.45
CA ARG A 726 7.57 -20.54 76.91
C ARG A 726 8.64 -21.57 77.27
N GLU A 727 8.61 -22.75 76.66
CA GLU A 727 9.62 -23.80 76.84
C GLU A 727 11.01 -23.33 76.40
N GLN A 728 11.12 -22.63 75.27
CA GLN A 728 12.38 -21.99 74.84
C GLN A 728 12.86 -20.96 75.87
N GLN A 729 11.98 -20.11 76.41
CA GLN A 729 12.36 -19.16 77.48
C GLN A 729 12.81 -19.87 78.77
N LEU A 730 12.17 -20.98 79.16
CA LEU A 730 12.55 -21.80 80.30
C LEU A 730 13.88 -22.54 80.07
N MET A 731 14.12 -23.08 78.88
CA MET A 731 15.40 -23.69 78.52
C MET A 731 16.54 -22.66 78.52
N ILE A 732 16.28 -21.44 78.01
CA ILE A 732 17.25 -20.33 78.06
C ILE A 732 17.55 -19.94 79.52
N SER A 733 16.54 -19.79 80.38
CA SER A 733 16.77 -19.44 81.79
C SER A 733 17.50 -20.54 82.55
N ALA A 734 17.18 -21.81 82.29
CA ALA A 734 17.89 -22.97 82.83
C ALA A 734 19.35 -23.03 82.36
N TRP A 735 19.63 -22.69 81.08
CA TRP A 735 20.99 -22.57 80.55
C TRP A 735 21.77 -21.44 81.21
N TYR A 736 21.16 -20.27 81.41
CA TYR A 736 21.78 -19.16 82.14
C TYR A 736 22.08 -19.53 83.60
N ASP A 737 21.22 -20.29 84.27
CA ASP A 737 21.47 -20.74 85.64
C ASP A 737 22.47 -21.89 85.75
N LEU A 738 22.51 -22.79 84.77
CA LEU A 738 23.56 -23.80 84.66
C LEU A 738 24.92 -23.14 84.40
N SER A 739 24.97 -22.16 83.49
CA SER A 739 26.16 -21.35 83.22
C SER A 739 26.59 -20.52 84.43
N ARG A 740 25.65 -19.93 85.20
CA ARG A 740 25.96 -19.26 86.46
C ARG A 740 26.50 -20.22 87.52
N LYS A 741 25.95 -21.43 87.64
CA LYS A 741 26.46 -22.46 88.56
C LYS A 741 27.86 -22.91 88.17
N SER A 742 28.08 -23.27 86.91
CA SER A 742 29.40 -23.66 86.38
C SER A 742 30.44 -22.55 86.55
N ASN A 743 30.12 -21.30 86.20
CA ASN A 743 31.03 -20.17 86.45
C ASN A 743 31.29 -19.94 87.94
N LYS A 744 30.29 -20.13 88.81
CA LYS A 744 30.46 -20.02 90.27
C LYS A 744 31.31 -21.16 90.83
N GLU A 745 31.23 -22.36 90.27
CA GLU A 745 32.10 -23.51 90.60
C GLU A 745 33.53 -23.27 90.11
N ILE A 746 33.73 -22.73 88.90
CA ILE A 746 35.04 -22.33 88.37
C ILE A 746 35.69 -21.22 89.22
N VAL A 747 34.90 -20.23 89.66
CA VAL A 747 35.37 -19.19 90.59
C VAL A 747 35.64 -19.77 91.99
N SER A 748 34.82 -20.70 92.46
CA SER A 748 35.04 -21.41 93.74
C SER A 748 36.32 -22.25 93.69
N ALA A 749 36.57 -22.95 92.60
CA ALA A 749 37.79 -23.74 92.38
C ALA A 749 39.06 -22.84 92.37
N LYS A 750 38.95 -21.60 91.86
CA LYS A 750 40.00 -20.58 91.96
C LYS A 750 40.14 -19.95 93.36
N SER A 751 39.14 -20.09 94.22
CA SER A 751 39.17 -19.59 95.61
C SER A 751 39.75 -20.59 96.62
N SER A 752 39.76 -21.89 96.29
CA SER A 752 40.49 -22.91 97.04
C SER A 752 42.00 -22.73 96.83
N PRO A 753 42.80 -22.42 97.87
CA PRO A 753 44.22 -22.14 97.68
C PRO A 753 44.98 -23.43 97.32
N SER A 754 45.53 -23.50 96.11
CA SER A 754 46.39 -24.59 95.62
C SER A 754 47.78 -24.63 96.29
N SER A 755 47.89 -24.10 97.51
CA SER A 755 49.10 -24.06 98.32
C SER A 755 49.15 -25.26 99.25
N TRP A 756 50.15 -26.12 99.06
CA TRP A 756 50.42 -27.30 99.89
C TRP A 756 50.56 -26.96 101.38
N LEU A 757 51.11 -25.77 101.70
CA LEU A 757 51.18 -25.22 103.06
C LEU A 757 49.80 -24.92 103.68
N GLY A 758 48.81 -24.54 102.86
CA GLY A 758 47.42 -24.38 103.29
C GLY A 758 46.80 -25.72 103.70
N GLY A 759 47.03 -26.77 102.89
CA GLY A 759 46.64 -28.14 103.22
C GLY A 759 47.28 -28.65 104.51
N GLN A 760 48.60 -28.46 104.68
CA GLN A 760 49.29 -28.84 105.91
C GLN A 760 48.77 -28.10 107.16
N ARG A 761 48.49 -26.79 107.08
CA ARG A 761 47.86 -26.05 108.20
C ARG A 761 46.51 -26.64 108.58
N HIS A 762 45.67 -26.97 107.60
CA HIS A 762 44.33 -27.52 107.88
C HIS A 762 44.37 -28.92 108.51
N ILE A 763 45.41 -29.72 108.21
CA ILE A 763 45.67 -31.02 108.84
C ILE A 763 46.18 -30.84 110.27
N LEU A 764 47.11 -29.90 110.52
CA LEU A 764 47.63 -29.58 111.85
C LEU A 764 46.53 -29.05 112.79
N ASP A 765 45.69 -28.12 112.33
CA ASP A 765 44.55 -27.60 113.11
C ASP A 765 43.57 -28.72 113.52
N ASN A 766 43.32 -29.67 112.62
CA ASN A 766 42.44 -30.82 112.89
C ASN A 766 43.08 -31.88 113.80
N GLN A 767 44.41 -31.93 113.91
CA GLN A 767 45.12 -32.75 114.89
C GLN A 767 45.20 -32.06 116.27
N LEU A 768 45.39 -30.75 116.30
CA LEU A 768 45.38 -29.95 117.53
C LEU A 768 44.00 -29.93 118.20
N LYS A 769 42.91 -29.94 117.42
CA LYS A 769 41.52 -30.09 117.92
C LYS A 769 41.13 -31.52 118.32
N ARG A 770 42.09 -32.45 118.40
CA ARG A 770 41.90 -33.85 118.84
C ARG A 770 42.85 -34.25 119.99
N ARG A 771 43.32 -33.26 120.74
CA ARG A 771 43.90 -33.38 122.09
C ARG A 771 43.15 -32.46 123.04
#